data_AF-A0A955CJL8-F1
#
_entry.id   AF-A0A955CJL8-F1
#
_cell.length_a   1.000
_cell.length_b   1.000
_cell.length_c   1.000
_cell.angle_alpha   90.00
_cell.angle_beta   90.00
_cell.angle_gamma   90.00
#
_symmetry.space_group_name_H-M   'P 1'
#
loop_
_entity.id
_entity.type
_entity.pdbx_description
1 polymer ?
#
loop_
_entity_poly.entity_id
_entity_poly.type
_entity_poly.pdbx_seq_one_letter_code
_entity_poly.pdbx_strand_id
1 'polypeptide(L)'
;MPKLSATIRIVLSLVSLSTSLVLLASMLGFFPDRTADVVEGRMRLCESLAINFSSMAQHADVETIRQSFDAVATRDEDIESIGLRRANGKLLFDVGDHAAHWDVRASDKSTESQMIVPVYAEGKRWGAVEVRFRPFTRTGITGILLRPEFSFAAFLAVTTLFAYYIYLRKVLRQLNPSKVIPGRVREAFDSLAEGLVVLNNNQQIVLANQAFVDATGKSEKQLLGAKLSDIPFVGSQDDDEADAPRPWEITLEKTRLVTGRLLRLHDETQEMPRTFTVSSSPIIDEQGQLRGALASFEDVTGLEQKKEELRQMVSRLHTSSEQIKKQNHELQFLATRDPLTGCYNRRSFLKQLETHWNSAHRYGNSLAAIMVDVDHFKSVNDNYGHSVGDEVLQRVATALLEAARESDIVCRFGGEEFVVLLPQTNMDEAEQAAERFRLTIEGLPFPQLSVTASLGVSSLCSRPRDPQDLLDQADKCLYVAKRNGRNQVVRWDSVPADVAMDESPLAIPREVRDQIDTPSIPFHAVTALISALGYRDQETAAHSRRVADLCVSVAEGMLSVKECYVLENAALLHDIGKIGVPDAILLKPGRLTDSEWEMMRNHDRIGMEIIRASFQSPALSEIVENHHHHFGGSETKPAVLKGKAIPVGARILAIADAYDAIVSDRVYRKGRSPQEAFHELRACAGTQFDPELVERFIHVIEARQGSEPRQLGQISTEAALSIGTQLERLVEVLECQDMKEMQILSQRLSATASKYGATEIACKATELELQLEKHQDLFEIMSTATELLGLCRATQLSFLPHPNTHPSPVTVNS
;
A
#
# COMPACT_ATOMS: atom_id res chain seq x y z
N MET A 1 -10.86 -52.78 36.05
CA MET A 1 -11.63 -52.20 37.17
C MET A 1 -11.38 -50.70 37.21
N PRO A 2 -12.42 -49.84 37.20
CA PRO A 2 -12.22 -48.39 37.30
C PRO A 2 -11.54 -48.05 38.63
N LYS A 3 -10.46 -47.26 38.59
CA LYS A 3 -9.77 -46.80 39.80
C LYS A 3 -10.72 -45.90 40.60
N LEU A 4 -11.16 -46.36 41.77
CA LEU A 4 -11.98 -45.57 42.69
C LEU A 4 -11.27 -44.25 43.04
N SER A 5 -12.01 -43.14 43.00
CA SER A 5 -11.52 -41.82 43.40
C SER A 5 -10.94 -41.85 44.83
N ALA A 6 -9.89 -41.05 45.08
CA ALA A 6 -9.28 -40.94 46.41
C ALA A 6 -10.31 -40.57 47.49
N THR A 7 -11.28 -39.70 47.15
CA THR A 7 -12.39 -39.33 48.03
C THR A 7 -13.23 -40.54 48.44
N ILE A 8 -13.57 -41.41 47.48
CA ILE A 8 -14.40 -42.59 47.73
C ILE A 8 -13.62 -43.60 48.59
N ARG A 9 -12.32 -43.77 48.35
CA ARG A 9 -11.46 -44.64 49.16
C ARG A 9 -11.38 -44.21 50.62
N ILE A 10 -11.21 -42.91 50.88
CA ILE A 10 -11.17 -42.35 52.25
C ILE A 10 -12.54 -42.46 52.94
N VAL A 11 -13.62 -42.19 52.20
CA VAL A 11 -14.98 -42.33 52.75
C VAL A 11 -15.27 -43.78 53.13
N LEU A 12 -14.92 -44.76 52.28
CA LEU A 12 -15.10 -46.18 52.58
C LEU A 12 -14.26 -46.64 53.79
N SER A 13 -13.03 -46.15 53.96
CA SER A 13 -12.22 -46.48 55.13
C SER A 13 -12.79 -45.91 56.43
N LEU A 14 -13.31 -44.68 56.41
CA LEU A 14 -13.95 -44.05 57.57
C LEU A 14 -15.26 -44.73 57.97
N VAL A 15 -16.08 -45.13 57.00
CA VAL A 15 -17.32 -45.90 57.26
C VAL A 15 -16.99 -47.27 57.83
N SER A 16 -16.00 -47.96 57.27
CA SER A 16 -15.54 -49.26 57.77
C SER A 16 -15.05 -49.17 59.21
N LEU A 17 -14.24 -48.16 59.53
CA LEU A 17 -13.75 -47.91 60.89
C LEU A 17 -14.90 -47.64 61.87
N SER A 18 -15.85 -46.77 61.49
CA SER A 18 -17.01 -46.40 62.33
C SER A 18 -17.92 -47.60 62.61
N THR A 19 -18.18 -48.42 61.59
CA THR A 19 -19.01 -49.63 61.72
C THR A 19 -18.33 -50.69 62.57
N SER A 20 -17.02 -50.86 62.40
CA SER A 20 -16.21 -51.79 63.20
C SER A 20 -16.21 -51.42 64.68
N LEU A 21 -16.15 -50.12 65.00
CA LEU A 21 -16.20 -49.63 66.38
C LEU A 21 -17.53 -49.95 67.05
N VAL A 22 -18.65 -49.83 66.33
CA VAL A 22 -19.99 -50.16 66.86
C VAL A 22 -20.16 -51.65 67.11
N LEU A 23 -19.68 -52.49 66.18
CA LEU A 23 -19.71 -53.95 66.38
C LEU A 23 -18.83 -54.37 67.57
N LEU A 24 -17.67 -53.72 67.75
CA LEU A 24 -16.82 -53.92 68.92
C LEU A 24 -17.52 -53.50 70.22
N ALA A 25 -18.20 -52.35 70.24
CA ALA A 25 -19.00 -51.91 71.39
C ALA A 25 -20.14 -52.90 71.70
N SER A 26 -20.76 -53.49 70.67
CA SER A 26 -21.73 -54.57 70.84
C SER A 26 -21.12 -55.81 71.47
N MET A 27 -19.93 -56.25 71.04
CA MET A 27 -19.26 -57.40 71.65
C MET A 27 -18.85 -57.15 73.11
N LEU A 28 -18.55 -55.92 73.48
CA LEU A 28 -18.20 -55.53 74.85
C LEU A 28 -19.42 -55.35 75.78
N GLY A 29 -20.64 -55.55 75.28
CA GLY A 29 -21.87 -55.48 76.09
C GLY A 29 -22.40 -54.06 76.34
N PHE A 30 -22.01 -53.07 75.52
CA PHE A 30 -22.55 -51.70 75.64
C PHE A 30 -24.00 -51.58 75.15
N PHE A 31 -24.53 -52.60 74.48
CA PHE A 31 -25.93 -52.65 74.06
C PHE A 31 -26.74 -53.50 75.04
N PRO A 32 -27.93 -53.05 75.49
CA PRO A 32 -28.74 -53.79 76.44
C PRO A 32 -29.21 -55.12 75.85
N ASP A 33 -28.95 -56.21 76.58
CA ASP A 33 -29.38 -57.55 76.20
C ASP A 33 -30.86 -57.77 76.56
N ARG A 34 -31.74 -57.47 75.59
CA ARG A 34 -33.18 -57.69 75.76
C ARG A 34 -33.55 -59.14 76.07
N THR A 35 -32.73 -60.11 75.67
CA THR A 35 -33.00 -61.51 75.98
C THR A 35 -32.78 -61.80 77.46
N ALA A 36 -31.74 -61.24 78.06
CA ALA A 36 -31.51 -61.30 79.49
C ALA A 36 -32.65 -60.64 80.29
N ASP A 37 -33.11 -59.45 79.86
CA ASP A 37 -34.23 -58.75 80.51
C ASP A 37 -35.53 -59.58 80.49
N VAL A 38 -35.83 -60.24 79.37
CA VAL A 38 -37.02 -61.10 79.22
C VAL A 38 -36.91 -62.35 80.12
N VAL A 39 -35.73 -62.98 80.19
CA VAL A 39 -35.49 -64.13 81.08
C VAL A 39 -35.68 -63.73 82.55
N GLU A 40 -35.12 -62.58 82.96
CA GLU A 40 -35.26 -62.09 84.34
C GLU A 40 -36.72 -61.74 84.67
N GLY A 41 -37.44 -61.10 83.76
CA GLY A 41 -38.86 -60.81 83.90
C GLY A 41 -39.71 -62.08 84.06
N ARG A 42 -39.47 -63.09 83.21
CA ARG A 42 -40.11 -64.40 83.31
C ARG A 42 -39.78 -65.11 84.62
N MET A 43 -38.54 -64.99 85.11
CA MET A 43 -38.12 -65.57 86.39
C MET A 43 -38.88 -64.97 87.57
N ARG A 44 -38.97 -63.64 87.65
CA ARG A 44 -39.72 -62.95 88.71
C ARG A 44 -41.20 -63.30 88.71
N LEU A 45 -41.79 -63.49 87.52
CA LEU A 45 -43.16 -63.96 87.38
C LEU A 45 -43.32 -65.39 87.94
N CYS A 46 -42.45 -66.32 87.54
CA CYS A 46 -42.47 -67.69 88.05
C CYS A 46 -42.19 -67.78 89.55
N GLU A 47 -41.30 -66.93 90.09
CA GLU A 47 -41.06 -66.81 91.54
C GLU A 47 -42.30 -66.31 92.28
N SER A 48 -42.98 -65.28 91.76
CA SER A 48 -44.22 -64.77 92.35
C SER A 48 -45.31 -65.85 92.40
N LEU A 49 -45.42 -66.65 91.33
CA LEU A 49 -46.30 -67.80 91.28
C LEU A 49 -45.91 -68.87 92.32
N ALA A 50 -44.64 -69.22 92.40
CA ALA A 50 -44.15 -70.22 93.34
C ALA A 50 -44.35 -69.81 94.81
N ILE A 51 -44.18 -68.52 95.14
CA ILE A 51 -44.48 -67.98 96.48
C ILE A 51 -45.97 -68.10 96.78
N ASN A 52 -46.83 -67.70 95.84
CA ASN A 52 -48.27 -67.78 95.99
C ASN A 52 -48.72 -69.24 96.23
N PHE A 53 -48.23 -70.18 95.40
CA PHE A 53 -48.54 -71.60 95.56
C PHE A 53 -47.93 -72.22 96.82
N SER A 54 -46.77 -71.74 97.29
CA SER A 54 -46.18 -72.19 98.57
C SER A 54 -47.09 -71.84 99.74
N SER A 55 -47.72 -70.66 99.72
CA SER A 55 -48.69 -70.25 100.74
C SER A 55 -49.98 -71.09 100.70
N MET A 56 -50.50 -71.36 99.51
CA MET A 56 -51.68 -72.22 99.34
C MET A 56 -51.41 -73.69 99.71
N ALA A 57 -50.20 -74.19 99.42
CA ALA A 57 -49.80 -75.56 99.73
C ALA A 57 -49.76 -75.86 101.24
N GLN A 58 -49.51 -74.85 102.09
CA GLN A 58 -49.55 -75.01 103.56
C GLN A 58 -50.95 -75.34 104.08
N HIS A 59 -52.00 -74.83 103.43
CA HIS A 59 -53.39 -75.00 103.86
C HIS A 59 -54.09 -76.18 103.17
N ALA A 60 -53.36 -76.96 102.36
CA ALA A 60 -53.85 -78.12 101.60
C ALA A 60 -55.05 -77.82 100.67
N ASP A 61 -55.22 -76.58 100.22
CA ASP A 61 -56.32 -76.18 99.33
C ASP A 61 -55.97 -76.40 97.85
N VAL A 62 -56.16 -77.63 97.41
CA VAL A 62 -55.85 -78.12 96.06
C VAL A 62 -56.74 -77.46 94.99
N GLU A 63 -57.98 -77.10 95.33
CA GLU A 63 -58.95 -76.51 94.39
C GLU A 63 -58.56 -75.06 94.04
N THR A 64 -58.17 -74.29 95.06
CA THR A 64 -57.74 -72.88 94.89
C THR A 64 -56.44 -72.76 94.09
N ILE A 65 -55.52 -73.72 94.24
CA ILE A 65 -54.31 -73.80 93.41
C ILE A 65 -54.70 -74.02 91.95
N ARG A 66 -55.60 -74.96 91.65
CA ARG A 66 -56.05 -75.23 90.27
C ARG A 66 -56.66 -74.00 89.60
N GLN A 67 -57.56 -73.28 90.27
CA GLN A 67 -58.17 -72.07 89.72
C GLN A 67 -57.15 -70.96 89.45
N SER A 68 -56.12 -70.85 90.31
CA SER A 68 -55.04 -69.90 90.12
C SER A 68 -54.12 -70.26 88.95
N PHE A 69 -53.86 -71.56 88.70
CA PHE A 69 -53.12 -72.03 87.53
C PHE A 69 -53.84 -71.70 86.21
N ASP A 70 -55.14 -72.00 86.12
CA ASP A 70 -55.95 -71.67 84.93
C ASP A 70 -55.99 -70.16 84.69
N ALA A 71 -56.17 -69.35 85.74
CA ALA A 71 -56.20 -67.90 85.61
C ALA A 71 -54.89 -67.32 85.08
N VAL A 72 -53.75 -67.87 85.48
CA VAL A 72 -52.42 -67.42 85.03
C VAL A 72 -52.17 -67.82 83.58
N ALA A 73 -52.44 -69.09 83.22
CA ALA A 73 -52.27 -69.58 81.86
C ALA A 73 -53.19 -68.86 80.86
N THR A 74 -54.39 -68.46 81.28
CA THR A 74 -55.34 -67.76 80.40
C THR A 74 -55.00 -66.27 80.23
N ARG A 75 -54.29 -65.66 81.20
CA ARG A 75 -54.04 -64.22 81.23
C ARG A 75 -52.74 -63.80 80.54
N ASP A 76 -51.77 -64.69 80.44
CA ASP A 76 -50.47 -64.42 79.81
C ASP A 76 -50.31 -65.24 78.52
N GLU A 77 -50.41 -64.59 77.36
CA GLU A 77 -50.30 -65.23 76.04
C GLU A 77 -48.89 -65.79 75.73
N ASP A 78 -47.88 -65.41 76.52
CA ASP A 78 -46.52 -65.91 76.37
C ASP A 78 -46.35 -67.30 77.01
N ILE A 79 -47.23 -67.69 77.95
CA ILE A 79 -47.21 -69.01 78.58
C ILE A 79 -47.83 -70.02 77.62
N GLU A 80 -47.00 -70.94 77.13
CA GLU A 80 -47.43 -72.04 76.26
C GLU A 80 -48.07 -73.17 77.08
N SER A 81 -47.47 -73.49 78.24
CA SER A 81 -48.03 -74.45 79.20
C SER A 81 -47.47 -74.23 80.60
N ILE A 82 -48.21 -74.65 81.62
CA ILE A 82 -47.81 -74.54 83.01
C ILE A 82 -48.20 -75.80 83.80
N GLY A 83 -47.30 -76.28 84.64
CA GLY A 83 -47.47 -77.49 85.44
C GLY A 83 -46.97 -77.34 86.86
N LEU A 84 -47.54 -78.13 87.78
CA LEU A 84 -47.07 -78.23 89.17
C LEU A 84 -46.64 -79.66 89.46
N ARG A 85 -45.34 -79.87 89.65
CA ARG A 85 -44.77 -81.19 89.92
C ARG A 85 -44.45 -81.33 91.40
N ARG A 86 -44.93 -82.39 92.04
CA ARG A 86 -44.54 -82.72 93.43
C ARG A 86 -43.09 -83.15 93.50
N ALA A 87 -42.49 -83.05 94.68
CA ALA A 87 -41.12 -83.53 94.93
C ALA A 87 -40.91 -85.03 94.64
N ASN A 88 -41.99 -85.82 94.57
CA ASN A 88 -41.95 -87.24 94.16
C ASN A 88 -41.99 -87.45 92.62
N GLY A 89 -41.91 -86.37 91.84
CA GLY A 89 -41.92 -86.40 90.37
C GLY A 89 -43.31 -86.44 89.72
N LYS A 90 -44.38 -86.63 90.51
CA LYS A 90 -45.76 -86.68 89.98
C LYS A 90 -46.26 -85.28 89.62
N LEU A 91 -46.71 -85.11 88.38
CA LEU A 91 -47.41 -83.90 87.93
C LEU A 91 -48.82 -83.89 88.55
N LEU A 92 -49.14 -82.86 89.32
CA LEU A 92 -50.43 -82.70 89.99
C LEU A 92 -51.44 -81.95 89.13
N PHE A 93 -50.96 -80.89 88.48
CA PHE A 93 -51.76 -80.02 87.63
C PHE A 93 -51.01 -79.77 86.34
N ASP A 94 -51.77 -79.66 85.27
CA ASP A 94 -51.31 -79.45 83.92
C ASP A 94 -52.34 -78.56 83.22
N VAL A 95 -51.88 -77.42 82.70
CA VAL A 95 -52.65 -76.53 81.83
C VAL A 95 -51.85 -76.33 80.54
N GLY A 96 -52.50 -76.55 79.39
CA GLY A 96 -51.89 -76.39 78.06
C GLY A 96 -51.11 -77.61 77.56
N ASP A 97 -51.44 -78.83 78.00
CA ASP A 97 -50.73 -80.08 77.65
C ASP A 97 -49.23 -80.01 77.96
N HIS A 98 -48.93 -79.53 79.16
CA HIS A 98 -47.59 -79.30 79.68
C HIS A 98 -46.70 -80.54 79.58
N ALA A 99 -47.26 -81.73 79.77
CA ALA A 99 -46.52 -82.97 79.59
C ALA A 99 -45.92 -83.15 78.18
N ALA A 100 -46.56 -82.62 77.13
CA ALA A 100 -46.07 -82.68 75.75
C ALA A 100 -45.03 -81.58 75.43
N HIS A 101 -45.15 -80.41 76.06
CA HIS A 101 -44.29 -79.25 75.80
C HIS A 101 -43.08 -79.12 76.74
N TRP A 102 -43.06 -79.87 77.85
CA TRP A 102 -42.00 -79.82 78.85
C TRP A 102 -40.90 -80.87 78.58
N ASP A 103 -39.65 -80.41 78.49
CA ASP A 103 -38.49 -81.29 78.34
C ASP A 103 -37.91 -81.62 79.72
N VAL A 104 -38.24 -82.82 80.21
CA VAL A 104 -37.79 -83.33 81.51
C VAL A 104 -36.27 -83.53 81.55
N ARG A 105 -35.57 -83.56 80.41
CA ARG A 105 -34.10 -83.75 80.34
C ARG A 105 -33.33 -82.44 80.52
N ALA A 106 -33.99 -81.30 80.39
CA ALA A 106 -33.40 -80.03 80.81
C ALA A 106 -33.20 -80.09 82.33
N SER A 107 -31.95 -79.97 82.79
CA SER A 107 -31.59 -79.97 84.22
C SER A 107 -32.42 -78.98 85.04
N ASP A 108 -32.32 -79.00 86.39
CA ASP A 108 -32.90 -78.05 87.38
C ASP A 108 -32.58 -76.53 87.15
N LYS A 109 -32.28 -76.11 85.92
CA LYS A 109 -31.92 -74.76 85.47
C LYS A 109 -32.98 -74.21 84.53
N SER A 110 -33.49 -73.04 84.92
CA SER A 110 -34.34 -72.19 84.09
C SER A 110 -33.61 -71.67 82.83
N THR A 111 -34.31 -71.64 81.70
CA THR A 111 -33.87 -71.15 80.37
C THR A 111 -34.90 -70.17 79.80
N GLU A 112 -34.60 -69.47 78.70
CA GLU A 112 -35.53 -68.52 78.05
C GLU A 112 -36.93 -69.09 77.77
N SER A 113 -37.04 -70.39 77.49
CA SER A 113 -38.29 -71.05 77.13
C SER A 113 -38.84 -72.01 78.20
N GLN A 114 -38.04 -72.43 79.18
CA GLN A 114 -38.47 -73.33 80.27
C GLN A 114 -37.99 -72.79 81.61
N MET A 115 -38.92 -72.41 82.48
CA MET A 115 -38.63 -71.92 83.82
C MET A 115 -39.13 -72.92 84.86
N ILE A 116 -38.25 -73.28 85.80
CA ILE A 116 -38.60 -74.16 86.92
C ILE A 116 -38.31 -73.44 88.24
N VAL A 117 -39.31 -73.35 89.11
CA VAL A 117 -39.18 -72.69 90.41
C VAL A 117 -39.71 -73.59 91.53
N PRO A 118 -38.92 -73.87 92.58
CA PRO A 118 -39.34 -74.75 93.67
C PRO A 118 -40.45 -74.13 94.53
N VAL A 119 -41.38 -74.96 94.98
CA VAL A 119 -42.47 -74.64 95.90
C VAL A 119 -42.19 -75.32 97.24
N TYR A 120 -42.33 -74.60 98.34
CA TYR A 120 -42.04 -75.09 99.69
C TYR A 120 -43.29 -75.11 100.57
N ALA A 121 -43.43 -76.13 101.42
CA ALA A 121 -44.45 -76.18 102.47
C ALA A 121 -43.76 -76.63 103.77
N GLU A 122 -44.04 -75.93 104.88
CA GLU A 122 -43.44 -76.20 106.20
C GLU A 122 -41.89 -76.32 106.17
N GLY A 123 -41.24 -75.50 105.34
CA GLY A 123 -39.78 -75.48 105.19
C GLY A 123 -39.17 -76.64 104.39
N LYS A 124 -39.99 -77.56 103.84
CA LYS A 124 -39.52 -78.63 102.93
C LYS A 124 -39.99 -78.37 101.50
N ARG A 125 -39.17 -78.77 100.50
CA ARG A 125 -39.55 -78.68 99.08
C ARG A 125 -40.76 -79.58 98.84
N TRP A 126 -41.90 -78.96 98.59
CA TRP A 126 -43.18 -79.63 98.34
C TRP A 126 -43.31 -80.03 96.87
N GLY A 127 -42.81 -79.18 95.97
CA GLY A 127 -42.83 -79.38 94.52
C GLY A 127 -42.05 -78.32 93.75
N ALA A 128 -42.37 -78.15 92.48
CA ALA A 128 -41.89 -77.07 91.63
C ALA A 128 -42.97 -76.66 90.63
N VAL A 129 -43.08 -75.36 90.38
CA VAL A 129 -43.83 -74.80 89.24
C VAL A 129 -42.94 -74.89 88.02
N GLU A 130 -43.48 -75.47 86.97
CA GLU A 130 -42.83 -75.63 85.67
C GLU A 130 -43.62 -74.77 84.67
N VAL A 131 -42.99 -73.79 84.03
CA VAL A 131 -43.64 -72.89 83.05
C VAL A 131 -42.87 -72.93 81.74
N ARG A 132 -43.55 -73.33 80.66
CA ARG A 132 -43.05 -73.24 79.30
C ARG A 132 -43.52 -71.92 78.69
N PHE A 133 -42.58 -71.12 78.23
CA PHE A 133 -42.87 -69.90 77.49
C PHE A 133 -42.58 -70.08 75.99
N ARG A 134 -43.30 -69.32 75.16
CA ARG A 134 -42.97 -69.20 73.73
C ARG A 134 -41.58 -68.58 73.53
N PRO A 135 -40.76 -69.10 72.60
CA PRO A 135 -39.41 -68.59 72.36
C PRO A 135 -39.45 -67.16 71.79
N PHE A 136 -38.60 -66.27 72.32
CA PHE A 136 -38.55 -64.85 71.94
C PHE A 136 -37.70 -64.64 70.68
N THR A 137 -36.71 -65.51 70.44
CA THR A 137 -35.82 -65.41 69.28
C THR A 137 -36.31 -66.23 68.07
N ARG A 138 -36.49 -65.56 66.92
CA ARG A 138 -36.72 -66.24 65.62
C ARG A 138 -35.40 -66.82 65.11
N THR A 139 -35.39 -68.10 64.75
CA THR A 139 -34.21 -68.77 64.19
C THR A 139 -34.01 -68.46 62.70
N GLY A 140 -32.76 -68.42 62.24
CA GLY A 140 -32.39 -68.22 60.82
C GLY A 140 -31.69 -66.89 60.49
N ILE A 141 -31.30 -66.71 59.22
CA ILE A 141 -30.57 -65.53 58.72
C ILE A 141 -31.35 -64.23 58.96
N THR A 142 -32.68 -64.30 58.82
CA THR A 142 -33.58 -63.18 59.10
C THR A 142 -33.51 -62.76 60.57
N GLY A 143 -33.44 -63.72 61.50
CA GLY A 143 -33.27 -63.45 62.94
C GLY A 143 -31.96 -62.76 63.28
N ILE A 144 -30.87 -63.04 62.54
CA ILE A 144 -29.56 -62.39 62.73
C ILE A 144 -29.59 -60.94 62.20
N LEU A 145 -30.14 -60.72 61.01
CA LEU A 145 -30.25 -59.38 60.42
C LEU A 145 -31.18 -58.45 61.21
N LEU A 146 -32.24 -59.00 61.80
CA LEU A 146 -33.20 -58.26 62.62
C LEU A 146 -32.73 -57.98 64.04
N ARG A 147 -31.52 -58.42 64.42
CA ARG A 147 -30.99 -58.05 65.74
C ARG A 147 -30.69 -56.54 65.79
N PRO A 148 -31.02 -55.86 66.90
CA PRO A 148 -30.85 -54.42 67.03
C PRO A 148 -29.43 -53.93 66.70
N GLU A 149 -28.41 -54.69 67.08
CA GLU A 149 -27.00 -54.35 66.86
C GLU A 149 -26.62 -54.26 65.37
N PHE A 150 -27.06 -55.23 64.55
CA PHE A 150 -26.77 -55.25 63.12
C PHE A 150 -27.60 -54.23 62.36
N SER A 151 -28.87 -54.05 62.74
CA SER A 151 -29.73 -53.01 62.17
C SER A 151 -29.18 -51.61 62.45
N PHE A 152 -28.65 -51.37 63.66
CA PHE A 152 -28.02 -50.10 64.03
C PHE A 152 -26.69 -49.89 63.28
N ALA A 153 -25.84 -50.91 63.17
CA ALA A 153 -24.60 -50.84 62.41
C ALA A 153 -24.84 -50.53 60.92
N ALA A 154 -25.86 -51.16 60.30
CA ALA A 154 -26.23 -50.90 58.91
C ALA A 154 -26.77 -49.46 58.71
N PHE A 155 -27.63 -48.98 59.61
CA PHE A 155 -28.12 -47.61 59.60
C PHE A 155 -26.99 -46.59 59.71
N LEU A 156 -26.04 -46.83 60.64
CA LEU A 156 -24.89 -45.96 60.82
C LEU A 156 -23.99 -45.96 59.57
N ALA A 157 -23.74 -47.11 58.96
CA ALA A 157 -22.90 -47.22 57.78
C ALA A 157 -23.45 -46.39 56.61
N VAL A 158 -24.76 -46.48 56.32
CA VAL A 158 -25.39 -45.71 55.23
C VAL A 158 -25.38 -44.20 55.53
N THR A 159 -25.73 -43.82 56.77
CA THR A 159 -25.80 -42.41 57.16
C THR A 159 -24.43 -41.75 57.16
N THR A 160 -23.41 -42.43 57.69
CA THR A 160 -22.03 -41.92 57.73
C THR A 160 -21.38 -41.90 56.35
N LEU A 161 -21.70 -42.85 55.46
CA LEU A 161 -21.26 -42.82 54.06
C LEU A 161 -21.67 -41.52 53.37
N PHE A 162 -22.95 -41.15 53.51
CA PHE A 162 -23.48 -39.93 52.90
C PHE A 162 -22.91 -38.67 53.56
N ALA A 163 -22.85 -38.63 54.90
CA ALA A 163 -22.32 -37.50 55.64
C ALA A 163 -20.83 -37.24 55.35
N TYR A 164 -20.00 -38.28 55.41
CA TYR A 164 -18.57 -38.18 55.09
C TYR A 164 -18.35 -37.81 53.63
N TYR A 165 -19.14 -38.34 52.70
CA TYR A 165 -19.06 -37.95 51.29
C TYR A 165 -19.35 -36.46 51.09
N ILE A 166 -20.43 -35.94 51.66
CA ILE A 166 -20.78 -34.50 51.58
C ILE A 166 -19.69 -33.64 52.22
N TYR A 167 -19.26 -34.01 53.43
CA TYR A 167 -18.26 -33.25 54.17
C TYR A 167 -16.93 -33.18 53.42
N LEU A 168 -16.41 -34.33 52.97
CA LEU A 168 -15.13 -34.40 52.26
C LEU A 168 -15.20 -33.69 50.91
N ARG A 169 -16.34 -33.77 50.20
CA ARG A 169 -16.58 -32.99 48.98
C ARG A 169 -16.59 -31.48 49.23
N LYS A 170 -17.10 -31.03 50.38
CA LYS A 170 -17.12 -29.61 50.78
C LYS A 170 -15.73 -29.11 51.19
N VAL A 171 -14.99 -29.88 51.98
CA VAL A 171 -13.64 -29.52 52.48
C VAL A 171 -12.60 -29.53 51.36
N LEU A 172 -12.59 -30.55 50.49
CA LEU A 172 -11.65 -30.61 49.37
C LEU A 172 -11.88 -29.49 48.35
N ARG A 173 -13.11 -28.96 48.24
CA ARG A 173 -13.40 -27.76 47.44
C ARG A 173 -12.73 -26.50 47.97
N GLN A 174 -12.42 -26.44 49.26
CA GLN A 174 -11.74 -25.29 49.89
C GLN A 174 -10.21 -25.35 49.77
N LEU A 175 -9.65 -26.49 49.36
CA LEU A 175 -8.21 -26.71 49.15
C LEU A 175 -7.76 -26.46 47.69
N ASN A 176 -8.60 -25.83 46.86
CA ASN A 176 -8.25 -25.52 45.47
C ASN A 176 -7.15 -24.42 45.41
N PRO A 177 -6.00 -24.69 44.77
CA PRO A 177 -4.85 -23.77 44.72
C PRO A 177 -5.09 -22.50 43.89
N SER A 178 -6.24 -22.37 43.21
CA SER A 178 -6.60 -21.18 42.42
C SER A 178 -6.99 -19.95 43.23
N LYS A 179 -6.99 -20.02 44.58
CA LYS A 179 -7.25 -18.86 45.47
C LYS A 179 -6.01 -18.30 46.19
N VAL A 180 -4.80 -18.76 45.84
CA VAL A 180 -3.57 -18.44 46.61
C VAL A 180 -2.81 -17.21 46.10
N ILE A 181 -3.24 -16.58 44.99
CA ILE A 181 -2.57 -15.36 44.49
C ILE A 181 -3.11 -14.15 45.25
N PRO A 182 -2.26 -13.38 45.98
CA PRO A 182 -2.69 -12.15 46.63
C PRO A 182 -3.26 -11.16 45.60
N GLY A 183 -4.36 -10.47 45.90
CA GLY A 183 -5.02 -9.55 44.96
C GLY A 183 -4.07 -8.54 44.31
N ARG A 184 -3.13 -8.00 45.09
CA ARG A 184 -2.06 -7.10 44.61
C ARG A 184 -1.17 -7.69 43.49
N VAL A 185 -0.90 -9.00 43.52
CA VAL A 185 -0.10 -9.68 42.49
C VAL A 185 -0.93 -9.90 41.24
N ARG A 186 -2.23 -10.21 41.39
CA ARG A 186 -3.17 -10.31 40.28
C ARG A 186 -3.30 -8.97 39.55
N GLU A 187 -3.55 -7.89 40.29
CA GLU A 187 -3.68 -6.53 39.75
C GLU A 187 -2.39 -6.09 39.03
N ALA A 188 -1.21 -6.35 39.61
CA ALA A 188 0.06 -6.06 38.96
C ALA A 188 0.25 -6.88 37.67
N PHE A 189 -0.10 -8.17 37.70
CA PHE A 189 -0.02 -9.06 36.54
C PHE A 189 -0.96 -8.65 35.41
N ASP A 190 -2.19 -8.20 35.75
CA ASP A 190 -3.19 -7.71 34.80
C ASP A 190 -2.88 -6.32 34.23
N SER A 191 -2.04 -5.53 34.91
CA SER A 191 -1.60 -4.21 34.42
C SER A 191 -0.54 -4.27 33.31
N LEU A 192 0.06 -5.44 33.06
CA LEU A 192 1.10 -5.61 32.06
C LEU A 192 0.49 -5.64 30.65
N ALA A 193 1.09 -4.88 29.73
CA ALA A 193 0.63 -4.75 28.34
C ALA A 193 0.93 -6.01 27.50
N GLU A 194 1.95 -6.77 27.86
CA GLU A 194 2.27 -8.05 27.23
C GLU A 194 1.32 -9.15 27.75
N GLY A 195 0.87 -10.03 26.86
CA GLY A 195 0.09 -11.20 27.26
C GLY A 195 0.96 -12.18 28.04
N LEU A 196 0.64 -12.44 29.30
CA LEU A 196 1.42 -13.32 30.17
C LEU A 196 0.60 -14.51 30.62
N VAL A 197 1.20 -15.69 30.52
CA VAL A 197 0.56 -16.98 30.81
C VAL A 197 1.49 -17.85 31.65
N VAL A 198 0.97 -18.36 32.77
CA VAL A 198 1.66 -19.34 33.61
C VAL A 198 1.07 -20.72 33.34
N LEU A 199 1.94 -21.68 33.03
CA LEU A 199 1.61 -23.06 32.70
C LEU A 199 2.07 -24.02 33.80
N ASN A 200 1.35 -25.12 34.00
CA ASN A 200 1.85 -26.25 34.79
C ASN A 200 2.66 -27.23 33.93
N ASN A 201 3.24 -28.27 34.55
CA ASN A 201 4.00 -29.32 33.86
C ASN A 201 3.21 -30.10 32.77
N ASN A 202 1.88 -30.00 32.76
CA ASN A 202 1.01 -30.63 31.76
C ASN A 202 0.58 -29.65 30.65
N GLN A 203 1.26 -28.50 30.52
CA GLN A 203 0.96 -27.42 29.57
C GLN A 203 -0.40 -26.73 29.79
N GLN A 204 -1.02 -26.90 30.97
CA GLN A 204 -2.31 -26.29 31.26
C GLN A 204 -2.12 -24.89 31.84
N ILE A 205 -2.96 -23.96 31.40
CA ILE A 205 -2.97 -22.58 31.87
C ILE A 205 -3.44 -22.52 33.32
N VAL A 206 -2.55 -22.07 34.20
CA VAL A 206 -2.80 -21.83 35.62
C VAL A 206 -3.15 -20.37 35.87
N LEU A 207 -2.56 -19.46 35.09
CA LEU A 207 -2.79 -18.03 35.17
C LEU A 207 -2.69 -17.41 33.78
N ALA A 208 -3.56 -16.45 33.47
CA ALA A 208 -3.48 -15.60 32.29
C ALA A 208 -3.84 -14.17 32.72
N ASN A 209 -3.14 -13.18 32.18
CA ASN A 209 -3.44 -11.78 32.44
C ASN A 209 -4.48 -11.24 31.46
N GLN A 210 -5.00 -10.04 31.74
CA GLN A 210 -5.98 -9.40 30.89
C GLN A 210 -5.51 -9.19 29.45
N ALA A 211 -4.24 -8.82 29.23
CA ALA A 211 -3.71 -8.64 27.87
C ALA A 211 -3.76 -9.94 27.03
N PHE A 212 -3.52 -11.10 27.63
CA PHE A 212 -3.64 -12.40 26.93
C PHE A 212 -5.10 -12.81 26.69
N VAL A 213 -5.99 -12.52 27.64
CA VAL A 213 -7.45 -12.71 27.50
C VAL A 213 -7.96 -11.90 26.31
N ASP A 214 -7.59 -10.63 26.22
CA ASP A 214 -7.99 -9.72 25.15
C ASP A 214 -7.38 -10.13 23.79
N ALA A 215 -6.12 -10.57 23.78
CA ALA A 215 -5.43 -11.04 22.58
C ALA A 215 -6.06 -12.30 21.98
N THR A 216 -6.57 -13.21 22.82
CA THR A 216 -7.17 -14.48 22.38
C THR A 216 -8.69 -14.45 22.21
N GLY A 217 -9.36 -13.37 22.66
CA GLY A 217 -10.82 -13.25 22.62
C GLY A 217 -11.58 -14.25 23.49
N LYS A 218 -10.87 -15.08 24.27
CA LYS A 218 -11.45 -16.12 25.14
C LYS A 218 -11.58 -15.60 26.56
N SER A 219 -12.67 -15.93 27.26
CA SER A 219 -12.84 -15.54 28.66
C SER A 219 -11.84 -16.26 29.58
N GLU A 220 -11.47 -15.62 30.69
CA GLU A 220 -10.55 -16.20 31.69
C GLU A 220 -10.98 -17.62 32.13
N LYS A 221 -12.30 -17.85 32.30
CA LYS A 221 -12.85 -19.16 32.68
C LYS A 221 -12.66 -20.24 31.62
N GLN A 222 -12.58 -19.87 30.34
CA GLN A 222 -12.32 -20.81 29.24
C GLN A 222 -10.82 -21.11 29.09
N LEU A 223 -9.96 -20.17 29.49
CA LEU A 223 -8.52 -20.32 29.42
C LEU A 223 -7.97 -21.15 30.59
N LEU A 224 -8.45 -20.92 31.82
CA LEU A 224 -7.95 -21.63 33.00
C LEU A 224 -8.19 -23.15 32.91
N GLY A 225 -7.12 -23.93 33.00
CA GLY A 225 -7.12 -25.40 32.94
C GLY A 225 -7.10 -25.99 31.52
N ALA A 226 -7.33 -25.18 30.48
CA ALA A 226 -7.14 -25.58 29.09
C ALA A 226 -5.64 -25.73 28.77
N LYS A 227 -5.27 -26.53 27.77
CA LYS A 227 -3.89 -26.57 27.30
C LYS A 227 -3.63 -25.36 26.42
N LEU A 228 -2.46 -24.75 26.56
CA LEU A 228 -2.07 -23.62 25.72
C LEU A 228 -1.96 -24.02 24.23
N SER A 229 -1.62 -25.29 23.96
CA SER A 229 -1.59 -25.88 22.62
C SER A 229 -2.98 -26.07 21.99
N ASP A 230 -4.08 -25.95 22.75
CA ASP A 230 -5.45 -25.95 22.19
C ASP A 230 -5.81 -24.61 21.54
N ILE A 231 -4.96 -23.58 21.69
CA ILE A 231 -5.12 -22.29 21.03
C ILE A 231 -4.36 -22.34 19.68
N PRO A 232 -5.00 -21.96 18.55
CA PRO A 232 -4.47 -22.12 17.20
C PRO A 232 -3.38 -21.11 16.86
N PHE A 233 -2.29 -21.13 17.61
CA PHE A 233 -1.05 -20.48 17.21
C PHE A 233 -0.43 -21.31 16.07
N VAL A 234 0.19 -20.67 15.09
CA VAL A 234 0.90 -21.29 13.95
C VAL A 234 2.27 -20.61 13.80
N GLY A 235 3.29 -21.30 13.30
CA GLY A 235 4.59 -20.68 13.01
C GLY A 235 4.46 -19.58 11.95
N SER A 236 5.34 -18.57 12.00
CA SER A 236 5.48 -17.60 10.89
C SER A 236 6.11 -18.28 9.66
N GLN A 237 5.86 -17.75 8.45
CA GLN A 237 6.28 -18.30 7.15
C GLN A 237 7.79 -18.59 6.98
N ASP A 238 8.66 -18.09 7.86
CA ASP A 238 10.10 -18.41 7.85
C ASP A 238 10.46 -19.69 8.64
N ASP A 239 9.53 -20.22 9.45
CA ASP A 239 9.63 -21.50 10.17
C ASP A 239 8.70 -22.52 9.46
N ASP A 240 9.16 -23.10 8.36
CA ASP A 240 8.43 -23.99 7.43
C ASP A 240 8.00 -25.37 8.00
N GLU A 241 7.91 -25.53 9.31
CA GLU A 241 7.42 -26.76 9.94
C GLU A 241 6.11 -26.48 10.68
N ALA A 242 4.99 -26.90 10.10
CA ALA A 242 3.69 -26.92 10.76
C ALA A 242 3.68 -27.72 12.08
N ASP A 243 4.68 -28.60 12.26
CA ASP A 243 4.94 -29.44 13.44
C ASP A 243 6.05 -28.90 14.36
N ALA A 244 6.56 -27.68 14.15
CA ALA A 244 7.60 -27.12 15.01
C ALA A 244 7.10 -26.98 16.46
N PRO A 245 7.86 -27.49 17.46
CA PRO A 245 7.44 -27.44 18.85
C PRO A 245 7.37 -26.00 19.34
N ARG A 246 6.33 -25.69 20.11
CA ARG A 246 6.05 -24.33 20.58
C ARG A 246 7.08 -23.89 21.62
N PRO A 247 7.31 -22.57 21.78
CA PRO A 247 8.31 -22.08 22.73
C PRO A 247 8.15 -22.65 24.14
N TRP A 248 6.91 -22.78 24.61
CA TRP A 248 6.59 -23.36 25.93
C TRP A 248 6.76 -24.88 25.99
N GLU A 249 6.58 -25.60 24.89
CA GLU A 249 6.83 -27.05 24.82
C GLU A 249 8.33 -27.32 24.91
N ILE A 250 9.14 -26.58 24.13
CA ILE A 250 10.59 -26.64 24.20
C ILE A 250 11.08 -26.31 25.62
N THR A 251 10.51 -25.30 26.26
CA THR A 251 10.87 -24.94 27.64
C THR A 251 10.52 -26.04 28.65
N LEU A 252 9.34 -26.64 28.55
CA LEU A 252 8.90 -27.68 29.48
C LEU A 252 9.65 -29.01 29.28
N GLU A 253 10.05 -29.32 28.05
CA GLU A 253 10.82 -30.54 27.75
C GLU A 253 12.32 -30.39 28.02
N LYS A 254 12.92 -29.28 27.57
CA LYS A 254 14.38 -29.07 27.60
C LYS A 254 14.84 -28.20 28.78
N THR A 255 13.91 -27.70 29.60
CA THR A 255 14.17 -26.81 30.75
C THR A 255 15.05 -25.61 30.35
N ARG A 256 14.74 -24.99 29.20
CA ARG A 256 15.53 -23.88 28.65
C ARG A 256 14.64 -22.69 28.31
N LEU A 257 15.19 -21.49 28.53
CA LEU A 257 14.62 -20.23 28.06
C LEU A 257 14.60 -20.21 26.52
N VAL A 258 13.43 -19.92 25.95
CA VAL A 258 13.23 -19.66 24.53
C VAL A 258 12.73 -18.23 24.38
N THR A 259 13.35 -17.41 23.54
CA THR A 259 12.98 -16.00 23.36
C THR A 259 12.74 -15.68 21.90
N GLY A 260 11.80 -14.78 21.63
CA GLY A 260 11.71 -14.11 20.34
C GLY A 260 11.12 -14.94 19.18
N ARG A 261 10.39 -16.03 19.44
CA ARG A 261 9.80 -16.86 18.39
C ARG A 261 8.50 -16.24 17.88
N LEU A 262 8.39 -16.01 16.57
CA LEU A 262 7.19 -15.42 15.98
C LEU A 262 6.10 -16.49 15.79
N LEU A 263 4.92 -16.27 16.37
CA LEU A 263 3.74 -17.10 16.20
C LEU A 263 2.57 -16.26 15.67
N ARG A 264 1.78 -16.80 14.74
CA ARG A 264 0.54 -16.20 14.26
C ARG A 264 -0.66 -16.86 14.92
N LEU A 265 -1.58 -16.06 15.45
CA LEU A 265 -2.85 -16.54 15.96
C LEU A 265 -3.90 -16.44 14.86
N HIS A 266 -4.43 -17.59 14.43
CA HIS A 266 -5.57 -17.66 13.52
C HIS A 266 -6.86 -17.80 14.31
N ASP A 267 -7.70 -16.78 14.29
CA ASP A 267 -9.01 -16.79 14.93
C ASP A 267 -10.09 -16.85 13.84
N GLU A 268 -11.04 -17.77 13.93
CA GLU A 268 -12.16 -17.90 12.98
C GLU A 268 -13.05 -16.64 12.97
N THR A 269 -12.94 -15.79 13.99
CA THR A 269 -13.75 -14.57 14.14
C THR A 269 -13.07 -13.28 13.68
N GLN A 270 -11.76 -13.29 13.39
CA GLN A 270 -11.00 -12.10 12.98
C GLN A 270 -10.52 -12.22 11.53
N GLU A 271 -10.77 -11.21 10.69
CA GLU A 271 -10.39 -11.20 9.26
C GLU A 271 -8.86 -11.25 9.04
N MET A 272 -8.05 -10.85 10.01
CA MET A 272 -6.59 -10.74 9.90
C MET A 272 -5.88 -11.48 11.05
N PRO A 273 -4.92 -12.38 10.76
CA PRO A 273 -4.17 -13.09 11.80
C PRO A 273 -3.24 -12.13 12.54
N ARG A 274 -3.24 -12.20 13.87
CA ARG A 274 -2.31 -11.42 14.71
C ARG A 274 -0.97 -12.13 14.84
N THR A 275 0.12 -11.37 14.81
CA THR A 275 1.48 -11.89 14.95
C THR A 275 2.04 -11.53 16.32
N PHE A 276 2.52 -12.52 17.05
CA PHE A 276 3.08 -12.38 18.38
C PHE A 276 4.54 -12.80 18.40
N THR A 277 5.36 -12.04 19.11
CA THR A 277 6.67 -12.51 19.59
C THR A 277 6.44 -13.26 20.89
N VAL A 278 6.79 -14.55 20.91
CA VAL A 278 6.56 -15.44 22.04
C VAL A 278 7.88 -15.86 22.67
N SER A 279 7.96 -15.64 23.97
CA SER A 279 9.07 -16.09 24.81
C SER A 279 8.55 -16.98 25.93
N SER A 280 9.34 -17.97 26.34
CA SER A 280 8.96 -18.91 27.38
C SER A 280 10.15 -19.22 28.29
N SER A 281 9.92 -19.12 29.59
CA SER A 281 10.93 -19.33 30.65
C SER A 281 10.46 -20.40 31.64
N PRO A 282 11.34 -21.31 32.12
CA PRO A 282 10.95 -22.37 33.03
C PRO A 282 10.73 -21.82 34.45
N ILE A 283 9.70 -22.30 35.13
CA ILE A 283 9.43 -22.02 36.55
C ILE A 283 9.94 -23.21 37.35
N ILE A 284 10.96 -22.97 38.18
CA ILE A 284 11.65 -23.98 38.97
C ILE A 284 11.41 -23.68 40.45
N ASP A 285 11.22 -24.72 41.27
CA ASP A 285 11.11 -24.57 42.73
C ASP A 285 12.48 -24.47 43.43
N GLU A 286 12.46 -24.23 44.74
CA GLU A 286 13.66 -24.13 45.60
C GLU A 286 14.52 -25.40 45.61
N GLN A 287 13.96 -26.54 45.16
CA GLN A 287 14.63 -27.84 45.11
C GLN A 287 15.19 -28.14 43.70
N GLY A 288 15.06 -27.21 42.76
CA GLY A 288 15.52 -27.38 41.37
C GLY A 288 14.56 -28.16 40.48
N GLN A 289 13.33 -28.45 40.94
CA GLN A 289 12.34 -29.20 40.16
C GLN A 289 11.50 -28.25 39.30
N LEU A 290 11.31 -28.60 38.02
CA LEU A 290 10.41 -27.89 37.11
C LEU A 290 8.96 -28.00 37.60
N ARG A 291 8.32 -26.85 37.81
CA ARG A 291 6.92 -26.72 38.22
C ARG A 291 6.01 -26.20 37.11
N GLY A 292 6.58 -25.58 36.09
CA GLY A 292 5.82 -24.99 35.00
C GLY A 292 6.67 -24.14 34.07
N ALA A 293 6.01 -23.30 33.29
CA ALA A 293 6.64 -22.31 32.44
C ALA A 293 5.85 -20.99 32.46
N LEU A 294 6.54 -19.86 32.34
CA LEU A 294 5.96 -18.54 32.10
C LEU A 294 6.18 -18.20 30.63
N ALA A 295 5.09 -18.05 29.88
CA ALA A 295 5.10 -17.61 28.49
C ALA A 295 4.65 -16.15 28.39
N SER A 296 5.38 -15.33 27.64
CA SER A 296 5.01 -13.97 27.28
C SER A 296 4.69 -13.87 25.78
N PHE A 297 3.71 -13.04 25.46
CA PHE A 297 3.14 -12.81 24.14
C PHE A 297 3.09 -11.31 23.89
N GLU A 298 3.97 -10.82 23.03
CA GLU A 298 4.01 -9.42 22.61
C GLU A 298 3.39 -9.28 21.22
N ASP A 299 2.34 -8.48 21.07
CA ASP A 299 1.69 -8.25 19.77
C ASP A 299 2.57 -7.35 18.89
N VAL A 300 3.14 -7.92 17.84
CA VAL A 300 4.02 -7.24 16.88
C VAL A 300 3.37 -7.11 15.50
N THR A 301 2.05 -7.30 15.39
CA THR A 301 1.32 -7.29 14.12
C THR A 301 1.56 -6.00 13.33
N GLY A 302 1.40 -4.84 13.97
CA GLY A 302 1.61 -3.55 13.31
C GLY A 302 3.08 -3.26 12.97
N LEU A 303 4.03 -3.86 13.70
CA LEU A 303 5.45 -3.72 13.41
C LEU A 303 5.85 -4.56 12.19
N GLU A 304 5.38 -5.80 12.10
CA GLU A 304 5.65 -6.66 10.94
C GLU A 304 4.97 -6.14 9.67
N GLN A 305 3.74 -5.59 9.75
CA GLN A 305 3.09 -4.92 8.62
C GLN A 305 3.93 -3.73 8.09
N LYS A 306 4.36 -2.83 8.98
CA LYS A 306 5.20 -1.69 8.59
C LYS A 306 6.55 -2.11 8.01
N LYS A 307 7.15 -3.17 8.54
CA LYS A 307 8.40 -3.73 8.02
C LYS A 307 8.25 -4.27 6.61
N GLU A 308 7.13 -4.94 6.32
CA GLU A 308 6.82 -5.43 4.98
C GLU A 308 6.52 -4.29 4.00
N GLU A 309 5.72 -3.30 4.41
CA GLU A 309 5.48 -2.07 3.63
C GLU A 309 6.80 -1.35 3.28
N LEU A 310 7.71 -1.22 4.26
CA LEU A 310 9.00 -0.59 4.06
C LEU A 310 9.88 -1.39 3.08
N ARG A 311 9.92 -2.72 3.19
CA ARG A 311 10.66 -3.58 2.25
C ARG A 311 10.15 -3.41 0.82
N GLN A 312 8.83 -3.37 0.64
CA GLN A 312 8.22 -3.15 -0.67
C GLN A 312 8.56 -1.76 -1.22
N MET A 313 8.52 -0.72 -0.38
CA MET A 313 8.88 0.64 -0.77
C MET A 313 10.34 0.75 -1.20
N VAL A 314 11.27 0.17 -0.42
CA VAL A 314 12.71 0.16 -0.76
C VAL A 314 12.95 -0.56 -2.08
N SER A 315 12.28 -1.69 -2.33
CA SER A 315 12.38 -2.41 -3.61
C SER A 315 11.91 -1.54 -4.78
N ARG A 316 10.73 -0.89 -4.65
CA ARG A 316 10.21 0.03 -5.68
C ARG A 316 11.15 1.20 -5.95
N LEU A 317 11.73 1.80 -4.90
CA LEU A 317 12.70 2.89 -5.03
C LEU A 317 13.95 2.45 -5.78
N HIS A 318 14.45 1.24 -5.50
CA HIS A 318 15.62 0.70 -6.19
C HIS A 318 15.35 0.51 -7.69
N THR A 319 14.22 -0.10 -8.05
CA THR A 319 13.81 -0.27 -9.46
C THR A 319 13.63 1.07 -10.16
N SER A 320 12.98 2.05 -9.50
CA SER A 320 12.80 3.39 -10.06
C SER A 320 14.12 4.12 -10.28
N SER A 321 15.08 4.00 -9.35
CA SER A 321 16.39 4.62 -9.46
C SER A 321 17.18 4.08 -10.66
N GLU A 322 17.17 2.77 -10.86
CA GLU A 322 17.82 2.14 -12.01
C GLU A 322 17.17 2.55 -13.34
N GLN A 323 15.84 2.65 -13.38
CA GLN A 323 15.13 3.14 -14.56
C GLN A 323 15.49 4.60 -14.89
N ILE A 324 15.52 5.47 -13.89
CA ILE A 324 15.92 6.88 -14.06
C ILE A 324 17.36 6.98 -14.57
N LYS A 325 18.29 6.18 -14.03
CA LYS A 325 19.68 6.15 -14.53
C LYS A 325 19.75 5.75 -16.00
N LYS A 326 18.99 4.72 -16.40
CA LYS A 326 18.95 4.28 -17.80
C LYS A 326 18.39 5.37 -18.72
N GLN A 327 17.28 5.99 -18.33
CA GLN A 327 16.67 7.09 -19.07
C GLN A 327 17.59 8.31 -19.17
N ASN A 328 18.29 8.66 -18.09
CA ASN A 328 19.26 9.75 -18.10
C ASN A 328 20.43 9.46 -19.04
N HIS A 329 20.92 8.21 -19.09
CA HIS A 329 21.98 7.83 -20.02
C HIS A 329 21.51 7.92 -21.48
N GLU A 330 20.29 7.48 -21.77
CA GLU A 330 19.68 7.57 -23.09
C GLU A 330 19.43 9.02 -23.52
N LEU A 331 18.91 9.86 -22.62
CA LEU A 331 18.75 11.30 -22.85
C LEU A 331 20.09 11.97 -23.12
N GLN A 332 21.14 11.63 -22.36
CA GLN A 332 22.48 12.17 -22.59
C GLN A 332 23.05 11.72 -23.93
N PHE A 333 22.81 10.48 -24.33
CA PHE A 333 23.18 9.98 -25.65
C PHE A 333 22.48 10.77 -26.76
N LEU A 334 21.15 10.89 -26.72
CA LEU A 334 20.36 11.65 -27.71
C LEU A 334 20.69 13.15 -27.73
N ALA A 335 21.01 13.72 -26.58
CA ALA A 335 21.42 15.12 -26.47
C ALA A 335 22.81 15.36 -27.08
N THR A 336 23.69 14.35 -27.09
CA THR A 336 25.09 14.52 -27.52
C THR A 336 25.43 13.90 -28.89
N ARG A 337 24.70 12.87 -29.29
CA ARG A 337 24.97 12.05 -30.48
C ARG A 337 23.79 12.08 -31.45
N ASP A 338 24.08 11.81 -32.72
CA ASP A 338 23.07 11.55 -33.74
C ASP A 338 22.53 10.11 -33.57
N PRO A 339 21.20 9.91 -33.46
CA PRO A 339 20.62 8.60 -33.16
C PRO A 339 20.80 7.56 -34.26
N LEU A 340 20.97 8.00 -35.51
CA LEU A 340 21.16 7.08 -36.65
C LEU A 340 22.59 6.55 -36.71
N THR A 341 23.58 7.45 -36.56
CA THR A 341 25.00 7.18 -36.84
C THR A 341 25.88 6.98 -35.61
N GLY A 342 25.45 7.45 -34.43
CA GLY A 342 26.25 7.43 -33.20
C GLY A 342 27.39 8.45 -33.15
N CYS A 343 27.62 9.20 -34.24
CA CYS A 343 28.52 10.35 -34.27
C CYS A 343 28.01 11.47 -33.36
N TYR A 344 28.86 12.46 -33.04
CA TYR A 344 28.36 13.66 -32.37
C TYR A 344 27.29 14.34 -33.23
N ASN A 345 26.28 14.91 -32.59
CA ASN A 345 25.34 15.80 -33.28
C ASN A 345 25.93 17.20 -33.44
N ARG A 346 25.39 17.98 -34.38
CA ARG A 346 25.86 19.34 -34.70
C ARG A 346 26.00 20.24 -33.46
N ARG A 347 25.02 20.23 -32.56
CA ARG A 347 25.03 21.04 -31.33
C ARG A 347 26.24 20.74 -30.44
N SER A 348 26.51 19.45 -30.23
CA SER A 348 27.61 19.00 -29.37
C SER A 348 28.96 19.20 -30.02
N PHE A 349 29.04 19.00 -31.33
CA PHE A 349 30.23 19.29 -32.11
C PHE A 349 30.64 20.76 -32.01
N LEU A 350 29.72 21.72 -32.20
CA LEU A 350 30.05 23.15 -32.12
C LEU A 350 30.60 23.53 -30.73
N LYS A 351 30.04 22.95 -29.67
CA LYS A 351 30.56 23.14 -28.30
C LYS A 351 31.98 22.59 -28.13
N GLN A 352 32.26 21.42 -28.70
CA GLN A 352 33.60 20.83 -28.67
C GLN A 352 34.59 21.63 -29.52
N LEU A 353 34.17 22.10 -30.69
CA LEU A 353 34.95 22.96 -31.58
C LEU A 353 35.37 24.23 -30.85
N GLU A 354 34.44 24.92 -30.17
CA GLU A 354 34.76 26.12 -29.39
C GLU A 354 35.77 25.82 -28.26
N THR A 355 35.61 24.69 -27.58
CA THR A 355 36.52 24.24 -26.52
C THR A 355 37.94 24.00 -27.05
N HIS A 356 38.06 23.24 -28.15
CA HIS A 356 39.34 22.94 -28.79
C HIS A 356 39.97 24.17 -29.44
N TRP A 357 39.17 25.07 -30.03
CA TRP A 357 39.62 26.34 -30.59
C TRP A 357 40.29 27.23 -29.53
N ASN A 358 39.62 27.41 -28.39
CA ASN A 358 40.14 28.21 -27.28
C ASN A 358 41.42 27.60 -26.69
N SER A 359 41.49 26.27 -26.59
CA SER A 359 42.70 25.55 -26.16
C SER A 359 43.84 25.73 -27.16
N ALA A 360 43.57 25.57 -28.46
CA ALA A 360 44.56 25.73 -29.51
C ALA A 360 45.14 27.14 -29.55
N HIS A 361 44.30 28.18 -29.45
CA HIS A 361 44.75 29.58 -29.39
C HIS A 361 45.57 29.89 -28.13
N ARG A 362 45.18 29.32 -26.98
CA ARG A 362 45.87 29.57 -25.71
C ARG A 362 47.25 28.92 -25.65
N TYR A 363 47.38 27.70 -26.14
CA TYR A 363 48.59 26.89 -26.01
C TYR A 363 49.45 26.85 -27.28
N GLY A 364 48.99 27.47 -28.37
CA GLY A 364 49.69 27.45 -29.67
C GLY A 364 49.65 26.10 -30.36
N ASN A 365 48.66 25.26 -30.06
CA ASN A 365 48.50 23.94 -30.68
C ASN A 365 47.82 24.07 -32.04
N SER A 366 48.16 23.19 -32.98
CA SER A 366 47.47 23.11 -34.26
C SER A 366 46.04 22.57 -34.10
N LEU A 367 45.13 22.94 -35.00
CA LEU A 367 43.77 22.43 -35.07
C LEU A 367 43.36 22.44 -36.55
N ALA A 368 42.76 21.36 -37.01
CA ALA A 368 42.24 21.25 -38.36
C ALA A 368 40.80 20.73 -38.35
N ALA A 369 40.05 21.08 -39.39
CA ALA A 369 38.69 20.61 -39.61
C ALA A 369 38.57 20.05 -41.03
N ILE A 370 37.82 18.96 -41.15
CA ILE A 370 37.52 18.31 -42.42
C ILE A 370 36.00 18.27 -42.59
N MET A 371 35.51 18.86 -43.66
CA MET A 371 34.13 18.70 -44.13
C MET A 371 34.07 17.51 -45.06
N VAL A 372 33.11 16.61 -44.87
CA VAL A 372 32.95 15.36 -45.62
C VAL A 372 31.51 15.30 -46.11
N ASP A 373 31.31 15.00 -47.39
CA ASP A 373 29.98 14.81 -47.96
C ASP A 373 29.94 13.55 -48.82
N VAL A 374 28.90 12.75 -48.62
CA VAL A 374 28.69 11.51 -49.37
C VAL A 374 28.18 11.84 -50.77
N ASP A 375 28.97 11.52 -51.78
CA ASP A 375 28.67 11.89 -53.16
C ASP A 375 27.39 11.20 -53.66
N HIS A 376 26.55 11.97 -54.35
CA HIS A 376 25.32 11.48 -54.98
C HIS A 376 24.32 10.79 -54.03
N PHE A 377 24.36 11.07 -52.72
CA PHE A 377 23.51 10.40 -51.73
C PHE A 377 22.01 10.56 -52.02
N LYS A 378 21.55 11.72 -52.51
CA LYS A 378 20.16 11.89 -52.98
C LYS A 378 19.76 10.84 -54.03
N SER A 379 20.63 10.54 -54.99
CA SER A 379 20.37 9.50 -55.99
C SER A 379 20.30 8.10 -55.38
N VAL A 380 21.03 7.84 -54.28
CA VAL A 380 20.95 6.58 -53.55
C VAL A 380 19.57 6.45 -52.90
N ASN A 381 19.09 7.50 -52.23
CA ASN A 381 17.76 7.53 -51.64
C ASN A 381 16.66 7.39 -52.69
N ASP A 382 16.77 8.11 -53.80
CA ASP A 382 15.77 8.11 -54.87
C ASP A 382 15.69 6.75 -55.58
N ASN A 383 16.81 6.03 -55.73
CA ASN A 383 16.86 4.75 -56.46
C ASN A 383 16.67 3.51 -55.57
N TYR A 384 17.13 3.55 -54.31
CA TYR A 384 17.18 2.39 -53.41
C TYR A 384 16.34 2.58 -52.14
N GLY A 385 15.75 3.76 -51.93
CA GLY A 385 14.93 4.10 -50.78
C GLY A 385 15.72 4.57 -49.56
N HIS A 386 15.03 5.27 -48.66
CA HIS A 386 15.63 5.88 -47.47
C HIS A 386 16.27 4.87 -46.52
N SER A 387 15.75 3.64 -46.40
CA SER A 387 16.36 2.61 -45.53
C SER A 387 17.75 2.19 -45.98
N VAL A 388 18.01 2.16 -47.29
CA VAL A 388 19.34 1.86 -47.83
C VAL A 388 20.27 3.07 -47.66
N GLY A 389 19.73 4.29 -47.83
CA GLY A 389 20.46 5.51 -47.50
C GLY A 389 20.89 5.57 -46.03
N ASP A 390 20.02 5.20 -45.10
CA ASP A 390 20.33 5.11 -43.68
C ASP A 390 21.46 4.11 -43.40
N GLU A 391 21.44 2.94 -44.05
CA GLU A 391 22.53 1.96 -43.96
C GLU A 391 23.86 2.52 -44.50
N VAL A 392 23.82 3.26 -45.62
CA VAL A 392 25.00 3.94 -46.17
C VAL A 392 25.57 4.93 -45.16
N LEU A 393 24.74 5.78 -44.56
CA LEU A 393 25.19 6.76 -43.57
C LEU A 393 25.76 6.09 -42.31
N GLN A 394 25.15 4.99 -41.86
CA GLN A 394 25.65 4.21 -40.72
C GLN A 394 27.03 3.64 -41.00
N ARG A 395 27.24 3.01 -42.16
CA ARG A 395 28.55 2.43 -42.51
C ARG A 395 29.61 3.49 -42.76
N VAL A 396 29.26 4.62 -43.38
CA VAL A 396 30.17 5.76 -43.54
C VAL A 396 30.57 6.33 -42.18
N ALA A 397 29.61 6.50 -41.27
CA ALA A 397 29.89 6.94 -39.90
C ALA A 397 30.82 5.98 -39.15
N THR A 398 30.57 4.67 -39.24
CA THR A 398 31.44 3.64 -38.64
C THR A 398 32.85 3.71 -39.22
N ALA A 399 32.98 3.81 -40.55
CA ALA A 399 34.26 3.95 -41.22
C ALA A 399 35.05 5.19 -40.76
N LEU A 400 34.37 6.33 -40.64
CA LEU A 400 34.97 7.57 -40.13
C LEU A 400 35.41 7.42 -38.66
N LEU A 401 34.57 6.82 -37.81
CA LEU A 401 34.88 6.60 -36.38
C LEU A 401 36.05 5.63 -36.18
N GLU A 402 36.15 4.56 -36.96
CA GLU A 402 37.24 3.57 -36.88
C GLU A 402 38.57 4.12 -37.43
N ALA A 403 38.51 4.98 -38.44
CA ALA A 403 39.70 5.61 -39.03
C ALA A 403 40.18 6.86 -38.24
N ALA A 404 39.35 7.36 -37.32
CA ALA A 404 39.62 8.51 -36.46
C ALA A 404 40.40 8.11 -35.21
N ARG A 405 41.24 9.02 -34.68
CA ARG A 405 41.94 8.81 -33.41
C ARG A 405 40.98 9.07 -32.24
N GLU A 406 41.35 8.60 -31.04
CA GLU A 406 40.56 8.84 -29.82
C GLU A 406 40.36 10.34 -29.51
N SER A 407 41.31 11.18 -29.92
CA SER A 407 41.24 12.65 -29.80
C SER A 407 40.36 13.34 -30.84
N ASP A 408 40.04 12.64 -31.93
CA ASP A 408 39.36 13.24 -33.08
C ASP A 408 37.84 13.21 -32.85
N ILE A 409 37.15 14.23 -33.34
CA ILE A 409 35.71 14.38 -33.11
C ILE A 409 34.97 14.25 -34.42
N VAL A 410 34.29 13.12 -34.60
CA VAL A 410 33.44 12.85 -35.76
C VAL A 410 32.01 13.26 -35.46
N CYS A 411 31.44 14.10 -36.31
CA CYS A 411 30.10 14.65 -36.21
C CYS A 411 29.32 14.41 -37.49
N ARG A 412 28.03 14.08 -37.36
CA ARG A 412 27.08 14.22 -38.48
C ARG A 412 26.50 15.62 -38.42
N PHE A 413 26.85 16.46 -39.40
CA PHE A 413 26.54 17.89 -39.38
C PHE A 413 25.10 18.16 -39.87
N GLY A 414 24.63 17.38 -40.84
CA GLY A 414 23.24 17.39 -41.31
C GLY A 414 23.07 16.54 -42.57
N GLY A 415 21.95 15.81 -42.72
CA GLY A 415 21.69 15.00 -43.92
C GLY A 415 22.80 13.98 -44.20
N GLU A 416 23.54 14.19 -45.29
CA GLU A 416 24.68 13.39 -45.79
C GLU A 416 26.06 13.98 -45.45
N GLU A 417 26.10 15.07 -44.69
CA GLU A 417 27.31 15.83 -44.34
C GLU A 417 27.87 15.39 -42.98
N PHE A 418 29.18 15.15 -42.95
CA PHE A 418 29.95 14.86 -41.75
C PHE A 418 31.07 15.89 -41.57
N VAL A 419 31.47 16.11 -40.31
CA VAL A 419 32.62 16.94 -39.97
C VAL A 419 33.53 16.16 -39.04
N VAL A 420 34.83 16.22 -39.31
CA VAL A 420 35.86 15.68 -38.43
C VAL A 420 36.73 16.83 -37.92
N LEU A 421 36.77 17.01 -36.60
CA LEU A 421 37.71 17.92 -35.95
C LEU A 421 38.97 17.14 -35.54
N LEU A 422 40.12 17.68 -35.87
CA LEU A 422 41.43 17.09 -35.63
C LEU A 422 42.27 18.00 -34.72
N PRO A 423 42.19 17.83 -33.38
CA PRO A 423 43.05 18.54 -32.45
C PRO A 423 44.53 18.22 -32.69
N GLN A 424 45.40 19.19 -32.44
CA GLN A 424 46.86 19.04 -32.54
C GLN A 424 47.36 18.55 -33.90
N THR A 425 46.63 18.89 -34.98
CA THR A 425 46.93 18.40 -36.33
C THR A 425 47.19 19.58 -37.29
N ASN A 426 48.29 19.52 -38.03
CA ASN A 426 48.65 20.54 -39.04
C ASN A 426 47.99 20.26 -40.41
N MET A 427 48.16 21.14 -41.40
CA MET A 427 47.50 21.00 -42.70
C MET A 427 47.89 19.72 -43.45
N ASP A 428 49.18 19.38 -43.51
CA ASP A 428 49.65 18.20 -44.26
C ASP A 428 49.18 16.89 -43.59
N GLU A 429 49.18 16.85 -42.26
CA GLU A 429 48.62 15.73 -41.49
C GLU A 429 47.10 15.62 -41.65
N ALA A 430 46.40 16.74 -41.73
CA ALA A 430 44.96 16.78 -41.94
C ALA A 430 44.57 16.30 -43.35
N GLU A 431 45.37 16.66 -44.36
CA GLU A 431 45.21 16.14 -45.73
C GLU A 431 45.42 14.62 -45.78
N GLN A 432 46.45 14.10 -45.12
CA GLN A 432 46.67 12.65 -45.02
C GLN A 432 45.54 11.93 -44.29
N ALA A 433 44.98 12.54 -43.25
CA ALA A 433 43.82 12.00 -42.54
C ALA A 433 42.56 12.02 -43.42
N ALA A 434 42.31 13.12 -44.13
CA ALA A 434 41.22 13.24 -45.09
C ALA A 434 41.32 12.18 -46.20
N GLU A 435 42.50 11.98 -46.77
CA GLU A 435 42.69 10.99 -47.83
C GLU A 435 42.49 9.56 -47.31
N ARG A 436 42.90 9.28 -46.06
CA ARG A 436 42.59 8.02 -45.38
C ARG A 436 41.09 7.82 -45.23
N PHE A 437 40.34 8.84 -44.79
CA PHE A 437 38.88 8.79 -44.67
C PHE A 437 38.23 8.53 -46.04
N ARG A 438 38.65 9.26 -47.07
CA ARG A 438 38.14 9.10 -48.44
C ARG A 438 38.31 7.67 -48.97
N LEU A 439 39.51 7.13 -48.86
CA LEU A 439 39.82 5.77 -49.32
C LEU A 439 39.07 4.70 -48.51
N THR A 440 38.83 4.94 -47.23
CA THR A 440 38.08 4.01 -46.38
C THR A 440 36.60 4.01 -46.77
N ILE A 441 36.02 5.18 -47.06
CA ILE A 441 34.64 5.29 -47.56
C ILE A 441 34.50 4.63 -48.94
N GLU A 442 35.42 4.92 -49.86
CA GLU A 442 35.44 4.33 -51.21
C GLU A 442 35.58 2.80 -51.19
N GLY A 443 36.31 2.26 -50.20
CA GLY A 443 36.51 0.83 -50.00
C GLY A 443 35.34 0.09 -49.34
N LEU A 444 34.26 0.78 -48.95
CA LEU A 444 33.14 0.14 -48.26
C LEU A 444 32.36 -0.81 -49.19
N PRO A 445 32.17 -2.09 -48.80
CA PRO A 445 31.45 -3.05 -49.64
C PRO A 445 29.94 -2.83 -49.54
N PHE A 446 29.34 -2.33 -50.61
CA PHE A 446 27.88 -2.30 -50.79
C PHE A 446 27.46 -3.20 -51.97
N PRO A 447 26.42 -4.04 -51.81
CA PRO A 447 25.88 -4.81 -52.93
C PRO A 447 25.28 -3.86 -53.98
N GLN A 448 25.81 -3.86 -55.21
CA GLN A 448 25.30 -3.11 -56.36
C GLN A 448 25.41 -1.57 -56.29
N LEU A 449 26.15 -1.02 -55.30
CA LEU A 449 26.34 0.43 -55.12
C LEU A 449 27.83 0.73 -54.90
N SER A 450 28.32 1.83 -55.48
CA SER A 450 29.62 2.42 -55.16
C SER A 450 29.38 3.73 -54.43
N VAL A 451 29.91 3.86 -53.21
CA VAL A 451 29.79 5.07 -52.38
C VAL A 451 31.15 5.76 -52.36
N THR A 452 31.19 7.04 -52.73
CA THR A 452 32.38 7.88 -52.63
C THR A 452 32.06 9.10 -51.78
N ALA A 453 33.09 9.81 -51.34
CA ALA A 453 32.93 11.06 -50.61
C ALA A 453 33.89 12.13 -51.12
N SER A 454 33.41 13.37 -51.13
CA SER A 454 34.23 14.55 -51.35
C SER A 454 34.61 15.15 -50.00
N LEU A 455 35.85 15.63 -49.87
CA LEU A 455 36.38 16.14 -48.61
C LEU A 455 37.06 17.51 -48.78
N GLY A 456 36.78 18.42 -47.86
CA GLY A 456 37.41 19.73 -47.79
C GLY A 456 38.15 19.94 -46.47
N VAL A 457 39.38 20.42 -46.53
CA VAL A 457 40.28 20.54 -45.37
C VAL A 457 40.65 21.99 -45.11
N SER A 458 40.57 22.42 -43.85
CA SER A 458 41.11 23.68 -43.36
C SER A 458 41.86 23.50 -42.03
N SER A 459 42.79 24.40 -41.71
CA SER A 459 43.61 24.39 -40.50
C SER A 459 43.86 25.80 -39.97
N LEU A 460 44.19 25.91 -38.67
CA LEU A 460 44.62 27.16 -38.05
C LEU A 460 45.80 27.83 -38.77
N CYS A 461 46.66 27.07 -39.44
CA CYS A 461 47.77 27.62 -40.24
C CYS A 461 47.27 28.56 -41.37
N SER A 462 46.04 28.37 -41.84
CA SER A 462 45.37 29.20 -42.84
C SER A 462 44.77 30.50 -42.28
N ARG A 463 44.96 30.75 -40.97
CA ARG A 463 44.50 31.94 -40.25
C ARG A 463 43.00 32.21 -40.37
N PRO A 464 42.12 31.24 -40.05
CA PRO A 464 40.69 31.50 -39.90
C PRO A 464 40.43 32.54 -38.79
N ARG A 465 39.40 33.36 -38.99
CA ARG A 465 39.06 34.47 -38.07
C ARG A 465 38.43 33.99 -36.76
N ASP A 466 37.60 32.97 -36.85
CA ASP A 466 36.84 32.39 -35.74
C ASP A 466 36.57 30.89 -36.01
N PRO A 467 36.02 30.13 -35.06
CA PRO A 467 35.77 28.70 -35.25
C PRO A 467 34.82 28.40 -36.42
N GLN A 468 33.90 29.32 -36.72
CA GLN A 468 32.95 29.15 -37.81
C GLN A 468 33.63 29.37 -39.17
N ASP A 469 34.52 30.36 -39.26
CA ASP A 469 35.35 30.63 -40.44
C ASP A 469 36.26 29.44 -40.78
N LEU A 470 36.75 28.69 -39.78
CA LEU A 470 37.48 27.42 -40.01
C LEU A 470 36.60 26.38 -40.73
N LEU A 471 35.33 26.24 -40.31
CA LEU A 471 34.39 25.34 -40.97
C LEU A 471 33.99 25.84 -42.36
N ASP A 472 33.75 27.13 -42.52
CA ASP A 472 33.39 27.73 -43.82
C ASP A 472 34.51 27.55 -44.86
N GLN A 473 35.77 27.64 -44.43
CA GLN A 473 36.92 27.37 -45.30
C GLN A 473 36.93 25.90 -45.74
N ALA A 474 36.68 24.97 -44.82
CA ALA A 474 36.57 23.54 -45.15
C ALA A 474 35.37 23.25 -46.08
N ASP A 475 34.24 23.92 -45.89
CA ASP A 475 33.06 23.81 -46.75
C ASP A 475 33.31 24.31 -48.18
N LYS A 476 34.01 25.45 -48.32
CA LYS A 476 34.45 25.94 -49.64
C LYS A 476 35.40 24.97 -50.34
N CYS A 477 36.32 24.35 -49.61
CA CYS A 477 37.17 23.28 -50.15
C CYS A 477 36.33 22.10 -50.63
N LEU A 478 35.32 21.69 -49.85
CA LEU A 478 34.41 20.62 -50.22
C LEU A 478 33.65 20.97 -51.51
N TYR A 479 33.18 22.20 -51.65
CA TYR A 479 32.54 22.66 -52.89
C TYR A 479 33.46 22.53 -54.11
N VAL A 480 34.74 22.93 -53.97
CA VAL A 480 35.75 22.77 -55.03
C VAL A 480 35.97 21.28 -55.35
N ALA A 481 36.04 20.41 -54.34
CA ALA A 481 36.15 18.97 -54.53
C ALA A 481 34.95 18.40 -55.32
N LYS A 482 33.73 18.85 -55.00
CA LYS A 482 32.52 18.45 -55.74
C LYS A 482 32.53 18.92 -57.19
N ARG A 483 33.03 20.12 -57.45
CA ARG A 483 33.11 20.71 -58.80
C ARG A 483 34.22 20.09 -59.65
N ASN A 484 35.33 19.66 -59.03
CA ASN A 484 36.48 19.06 -59.71
C ASN A 484 36.32 17.56 -60.00
N GLY A 485 35.09 17.03 -59.96
CA GLY A 485 34.81 15.63 -60.29
C GLY A 485 34.53 14.72 -59.09
N ARG A 486 34.37 15.27 -57.88
CA ARG A 486 34.07 14.53 -56.63
C ARG A 486 35.18 13.54 -56.24
N ASN A 487 34.93 12.69 -55.25
CA ASN A 487 35.85 11.64 -54.77
C ASN A 487 37.31 12.11 -54.62
N GLN A 488 37.51 13.26 -53.99
CA GLN A 488 38.84 13.85 -53.81
C GLN A 488 38.89 14.71 -52.54
N VAL A 489 40.12 14.96 -52.08
CA VAL A 489 40.42 15.88 -50.98
C VAL A 489 40.90 17.20 -51.57
N VAL A 490 40.37 18.32 -51.08
CA VAL A 490 40.86 19.67 -51.40
C VAL A 490 41.23 20.40 -50.13
N ARG A 491 42.39 21.05 -50.12
CA ARG A 491 42.92 21.83 -48.99
C ARG A 491 42.84 23.32 -49.24
N TRP A 492 42.61 24.11 -48.20
CA TRP A 492 42.31 25.55 -48.32
C TRP A 492 43.40 26.36 -49.02
N ASP A 493 44.67 26.05 -48.78
CA ASP A 493 45.82 26.72 -49.39
C ASP A 493 46.02 26.38 -50.89
N SER A 494 45.34 25.34 -51.39
CA SER A 494 45.33 24.97 -52.81
C SER A 494 44.19 25.59 -53.61
N VAL A 495 43.23 26.25 -52.93
CA VAL A 495 42.08 26.88 -53.59
C VAL A 495 42.54 28.20 -54.25
N PRO A 496 42.39 28.37 -55.59
CA PRO A 496 42.79 29.60 -56.26
C PRO A 496 42.05 30.81 -55.67
N ALA A 497 42.76 31.92 -55.46
CA ALA A 497 42.19 33.17 -54.93
C ALA A 497 41.05 33.73 -55.82
N ASP A 498 41.07 33.36 -57.09
CA ASP A 498 40.15 33.71 -58.16
C ASP A 498 38.87 32.83 -58.20
N VAL A 499 38.75 31.81 -57.33
CA VAL A 499 37.45 31.23 -56.94
C VAL A 499 36.72 32.17 -55.95
N ALA A 500 37.02 33.47 -56.02
CA ALA A 500 36.33 34.53 -55.31
C ALA A 500 34.89 34.63 -55.80
N MET A 501 33.97 34.22 -54.93
CA MET A 501 32.65 34.84 -54.77
C MET A 501 31.80 34.94 -56.04
N ASP A 502 31.63 33.84 -56.78
CA ASP A 502 30.48 33.74 -57.68
C ASP A 502 29.25 33.30 -56.85
N GLU A 503 28.61 34.28 -56.22
CA GLU A 503 27.30 34.14 -55.59
C GLU A 503 26.23 33.99 -56.69
N SER A 504 25.99 32.76 -57.17
CA SER A 504 24.84 32.44 -58.04
C SER A 504 24.57 30.93 -58.08
N PRO A 505 23.33 30.46 -58.34
CA PRO A 505 22.09 30.63 -57.60
C PRO A 505 21.67 29.31 -56.89
N LEU A 506 22.63 28.46 -56.51
CA LEU A 506 22.38 27.19 -55.80
C LEU A 506 22.89 27.17 -54.35
N ALA A 507 23.63 28.20 -53.94
CA ALA A 507 23.89 28.51 -52.55
C ALA A 507 23.01 29.71 -52.19
N ILE A 508 22.05 29.49 -51.31
CA ILE A 508 21.27 30.57 -50.68
C ILE A 508 22.29 31.54 -50.05
N PRO A 509 22.30 32.84 -50.42
CA PRO A 509 23.25 33.82 -49.88
C PRO A 509 23.26 33.81 -48.36
N ARG A 510 24.40 34.11 -47.73
CA ARG A 510 24.55 34.14 -46.27
C ARG A 510 23.53 35.05 -45.58
N GLU A 511 23.17 36.16 -46.24
CA GLU A 511 22.12 37.09 -45.82
C GLU A 511 20.71 36.49 -45.90
N VAL A 512 20.47 35.53 -46.81
CA VAL A 512 19.21 34.79 -46.92
C VAL A 512 19.21 33.55 -46.03
N ARG A 513 20.36 32.91 -45.76
CA ARG A 513 20.48 31.78 -44.82
C ARG A 513 20.28 32.24 -43.37
N ASP A 514 20.76 33.43 -43.02
CA ASP A 514 20.46 34.08 -41.74
C ASP A 514 19.08 34.78 -41.71
N GLN A 515 18.42 34.98 -42.86
CA GLN A 515 17.00 35.39 -42.90
C GLN A 515 16.04 34.19 -42.84
N ILE A 516 16.43 33.02 -43.36
CA ILE A 516 15.73 31.74 -43.16
C ILE A 516 15.93 31.25 -41.71
N ASP A 517 17.05 31.61 -41.07
CA ASP A 517 17.27 31.53 -39.61
C ASP A 517 16.99 32.88 -38.93
N THR A 518 15.96 33.63 -39.36
CA THR A 518 15.26 34.40 -38.32
C THR A 518 14.68 33.37 -37.35
N PRO A 519 14.80 33.55 -36.03
CA PRO A 519 14.31 32.57 -35.07
C PRO A 519 12.79 32.52 -35.18
N SER A 520 12.30 31.71 -36.13
CA SER A 520 10.91 31.37 -36.26
C SER A 520 10.58 30.65 -34.97
N ILE A 521 9.57 31.16 -34.27
CA ILE A 521 9.07 30.48 -33.09
C ILE A 521 8.37 29.23 -33.65
N PRO A 522 8.93 28.02 -33.49
CA PRO A 522 8.40 26.85 -34.15
C PRO A 522 7.04 26.54 -33.54
N PHE A 523 5.98 26.66 -34.33
CA PHE A 523 4.62 26.57 -33.81
C PHE A 523 4.35 25.23 -33.12
N HIS A 524 4.93 24.14 -33.63
CA HIS A 524 4.80 22.80 -33.05
C HIS A 524 5.41 22.71 -31.65
N ALA A 525 6.51 23.44 -31.38
CA ALA A 525 7.14 23.48 -30.07
C ALA A 525 6.28 24.25 -29.06
N VAL A 526 5.70 25.38 -29.48
CA VAL A 526 4.72 26.14 -28.67
C VAL A 526 3.51 25.26 -28.34
N THR A 527 2.96 24.60 -29.35
CA THR A 527 1.80 23.71 -29.20
C THR A 527 2.09 22.55 -28.24
N ALA A 528 3.27 21.96 -28.32
CA ALA A 528 3.68 20.88 -27.41
C ALA A 528 3.76 21.36 -25.96
N LEU A 529 4.33 22.54 -25.71
CA LEU A 529 4.43 23.13 -24.37
C LEU A 529 3.06 23.49 -23.79
N ILE A 530 2.19 24.11 -24.58
CA ILE A 530 0.83 24.44 -24.15
C ILE A 530 -0.01 23.18 -23.92
N SER A 531 0.17 22.15 -24.74
CA SER A 531 -0.50 20.86 -24.54
C SER A 531 -0.03 20.18 -23.25
N ALA A 532 1.28 20.20 -22.97
CA ALA A 532 1.84 19.66 -21.74
C ALA A 532 1.33 20.42 -20.50
N LEU A 533 1.24 21.75 -20.58
CA LEU A 533 0.61 22.57 -19.54
C LEU A 533 -0.86 22.20 -19.38
N GLY A 534 -1.60 22.05 -20.49
CA GLY A 534 -3.03 21.70 -20.47
C GLY A 534 -3.34 20.33 -19.89
N TYR A 535 -2.46 19.33 -20.06
CA TYR A 535 -2.61 18.03 -19.38
C TYR A 535 -2.49 18.14 -17.86
N ARG A 536 -1.75 19.12 -17.37
CA ARG A 536 -1.50 19.32 -15.94
C ARG A 536 -2.48 20.31 -15.31
N ASP A 537 -2.77 21.41 -15.98
CA ASP A 537 -3.66 22.49 -15.58
C ASP A 537 -4.43 23.02 -16.80
N GLN A 538 -5.64 22.48 -16.98
CA GLN A 538 -6.52 22.83 -18.10
C GLN A 538 -6.99 24.28 -18.04
N GLU A 539 -7.17 24.84 -16.83
CA GLU A 539 -7.69 26.20 -16.63
C GLU A 539 -6.67 27.24 -17.08
N THR A 540 -5.41 27.09 -16.65
CA THR A 540 -4.30 27.95 -17.08
C THR A 540 -4.11 27.86 -18.60
N ALA A 541 -4.11 26.67 -19.19
CA ALA A 541 -3.96 26.53 -20.64
C ALA A 541 -5.12 27.17 -21.42
N ALA A 542 -6.35 27.10 -20.91
CA ALA A 542 -7.51 27.76 -21.51
C ALA A 542 -7.44 29.29 -21.38
N HIS A 543 -6.95 29.79 -20.24
CA HIS A 543 -6.69 31.20 -20.01
C HIS A 543 -5.66 31.76 -21.01
N SER A 544 -4.50 31.13 -21.14
CA SER A 544 -3.46 31.57 -22.09
C SER A 544 -3.97 31.68 -23.53
N ARG A 545 -4.92 30.82 -23.95
CA ARG A 545 -5.56 30.90 -25.27
C ARG A 545 -6.46 32.13 -25.42
N ARG A 546 -7.36 32.35 -24.45
CA ARG A 546 -8.24 33.53 -24.48
C ARG A 546 -7.42 34.82 -24.48
N VAL A 547 -6.35 34.87 -23.70
CA VAL A 547 -5.44 36.01 -23.67
C VAL A 547 -4.74 36.21 -25.02
N ALA A 548 -4.27 35.15 -25.68
CA ALA A 548 -3.67 35.23 -27.01
C ALA A 548 -4.67 35.78 -28.05
N ASP A 549 -5.91 35.28 -28.07
CA ASP A 549 -6.97 35.77 -28.97
C ASP A 549 -7.23 37.27 -28.78
N LEU A 550 -7.33 37.71 -27.52
CA LEU A 550 -7.52 39.11 -27.17
C LEU A 550 -6.33 39.96 -27.64
N CYS A 551 -5.09 39.49 -27.44
CA CYS A 551 -3.88 40.20 -27.87
C CYS A 551 -3.83 40.41 -29.38
N VAL A 552 -4.08 39.36 -30.16
CA VAL A 552 -4.08 39.43 -31.63
C VAL A 552 -5.10 40.45 -32.13
N SER A 553 -6.31 40.41 -31.57
CA SER A 553 -7.41 41.30 -31.97
C SER A 553 -7.10 42.78 -31.76
N VAL A 554 -6.39 43.09 -30.68
CA VAL A 554 -6.03 44.47 -30.33
C VAL A 554 -4.86 44.94 -31.20
N ALA A 555 -3.95 44.01 -31.53
CA ALA A 555 -2.79 44.24 -32.37
C ALA A 555 -3.10 44.34 -33.88
N GLU A 556 -4.24 43.78 -34.32
CA GLU A 556 -4.70 43.89 -35.71
C GLU A 556 -4.74 45.35 -36.17
N GLY A 557 -4.13 45.61 -37.33
CA GLY A 557 -4.00 46.95 -37.91
C GLY A 557 -3.07 47.90 -37.15
N MET A 558 -2.35 47.44 -36.12
CA MET A 558 -1.35 48.21 -35.38
C MET A 558 0.07 47.64 -35.51
N LEU A 559 0.20 46.31 -35.46
CA LEU A 559 1.49 45.61 -35.54
C LEU A 559 1.66 44.89 -36.88
N SER A 560 2.90 44.62 -37.28
CA SER A 560 3.18 43.77 -38.44
C SER A 560 2.63 42.35 -38.22
N VAL A 561 2.51 41.58 -39.30
CA VAL A 561 2.05 40.18 -39.23
C VAL A 561 2.97 39.34 -38.33
N LYS A 562 4.29 39.55 -38.41
CA LYS A 562 5.30 38.88 -37.58
C LYS A 562 5.27 39.35 -36.13
N GLU A 563 5.14 40.64 -35.89
CA GLU A 563 4.99 41.17 -34.53
C GLU A 563 3.73 40.62 -33.85
N CYS A 564 2.61 40.53 -34.59
CA CYS A 564 1.40 39.85 -34.14
C CYS A 564 1.66 38.38 -33.82
N TYR A 565 2.40 37.65 -34.66
CA TYR A 565 2.74 36.24 -34.44
C TYR A 565 3.62 36.05 -33.20
N VAL A 566 4.62 36.93 -33.00
CA VAL A 566 5.47 36.89 -31.80
C VAL A 566 4.65 37.20 -30.54
N LEU A 567 3.75 38.19 -30.59
CA LEU A 567 2.85 38.52 -29.49
C LEU A 567 1.89 37.38 -29.16
N GLU A 568 1.31 36.73 -30.16
CA GLU A 568 0.43 35.56 -29.99
C GLU A 568 1.15 34.44 -29.24
N ASN A 569 2.36 34.08 -29.70
CA ASN A 569 3.16 33.04 -29.04
C ASN A 569 3.62 33.46 -27.64
N ALA A 570 3.95 34.73 -27.43
CA ALA A 570 4.27 35.26 -26.11
C ALA A 570 3.06 35.16 -25.16
N ALA A 571 1.86 35.48 -25.64
CA ALA A 571 0.62 35.39 -24.87
C ALA A 571 0.25 33.93 -24.56
N LEU A 572 0.48 32.99 -25.48
CA LEU A 572 0.30 31.57 -25.19
C LEU A 572 1.25 31.10 -24.08
N LEU A 573 2.52 31.50 -24.15
CA LEU A 573 3.57 30.99 -23.26
C LEU A 573 3.77 31.79 -21.97
N HIS A 574 3.08 32.91 -21.76
CA HIS A 574 3.37 33.82 -20.64
C HIS A 574 3.33 33.13 -19.27
N ASP A 575 2.45 32.14 -19.13
CA ASP A 575 2.21 31.39 -17.89
C ASP A 575 2.83 29.98 -17.88
N ILE A 576 3.67 29.64 -18.88
CA ILE A 576 4.22 28.27 -19.05
C ILE A 576 5.03 27.82 -17.84
N GLY A 577 5.60 28.76 -17.09
CA GLY A 577 6.38 28.51 -15.89
C GLY A 577 5.64 27.77 -14.78
N LYS A 578 4.30 27.79 -14.78
CA LYS A 578 3.48 27.01 -13.84
C LYS A 578 3.73 25.50 -13.94
N ILE A 579 4.30 25.02 -15.07
CA ILE A 579 4.78 23.64 -15.21
C ILE A 579 5.94 23.29 -14.27
N GLY A 580 6.59 24.26 -13.63
CA GLY A 580 7.63 24.04 -12.63
C GLY A 580 7.16 24.07 -11.17
N VAL A 581 5.91 24.46 -10.91
CA VAL A 581 5.38 24.64 -9.55
C VAL A 581 4.80 23.31 -9.04
N PRO A 582 5.12 22.81 -7.82
CA PRO A 582 4.58 21.55 -7.31
C PRO A 582 3.04 21.47 -7.26
N ASP A 583 2.45 20.31 -7.55
CA ASP A 583 0.97 20.13 -7.61
C ASP A 583 0.27 20.49 -6.30
N ALA A 584 0.89 20.18 -5.16
CA ALA A 584 0.36 20.51 -3.84
C ALA A 584 0.19 22.03 -3.61
N ILE A 585 0.91 22.85 -4.38
CA ILE A 585 0.83 24.32 -4.34
C ILE A 585 -0.06 24.82 -5.48
N LEU A 586 0.14 24.31 -6.71
CA LEU A 586 -0.60 24.75 -7.90
C LEU A 586 -2.11 24.46 -7.80
N LEU A 587 -2.50 23.29 -7.28
CA LEU A 587 -3.88 22.83 -7.20
C LEU A 587 -4.52 23.00 -5.81
N LYS A 588 -3.91 23.82 -4.94
CA LYS A 588 -4.37 23.98 -3.55
C LYS A 588 -5.73 24.70 -3.49
N PRO A 589 -6.77 24.13 -2.85
CA PRO A 589 -8.11 24.74 -2.78
C PRO A 589 -8.22 25.92 -1.78
N GLY A 590 -7.16 26.24 -1.05
CA GLY A 590 -7.12 27.27 -0.01
C GLY A 590 -6.01 28.29 -0.23
N ARG A 591 -5.93 29.31 0.65
CA ARG A 591 -4.88 30.33 0.57
C ARG A 591 -3.49 29.70 0.70
N LEU A 592 -2.57 30.16 -0.14
CA LEU A 592 -1.14 29.82 -0.06
C LEU A 592 -0.53 30.47 1.19
N THR A 593 0.37 29.75 1.88
CA THR A 593 1.25 30.31 2.90
C THR A 593 2.32 31.20 2.27
N ASP A 594 3.00 32.03 3.05
CA ASP A 594 4.05 32.92 2.52
C ASP A 594 5.18 32.14 1.81
N SER A 595 5.56 30.97 2.35
CA SER A 595 6.56 30.08 1.73
C SER A 595 6.07 29.43 0.43
N GLU A 596 4.78 29.08 0.36
CA GLU A 596 4.16 28.56 -0.86
C GLU A 596 4.03 29.65 -1.93
N TRP A 597 3.76 30.89 -1.52
CA TRP A 597 3.75 32.05 -2.39
C TRP A 597 5.12 32.36 -2.98
N GLU A 598 6.18 32.21 -2.19
CA GLU A 598 7.57 32.37 -2.67
C GLU A 598 7.91 31.32 -3.74
N MET A 599 7.47 30.07 -3.53
CA MET A 599 7.59 29.03 -4.55
C MET A 599 6.72 29.30 -5.79
N MET A 600 5.52 29.85 -5.63
CA MET A 600 4.66 30.24 -6.75
C MET A 600 5.33 31.33 -7.60
N ARG A 601 6.01 32.31 -7.00
CA ARG A 601 6.74 33.37 -7.74
C ARG A 601 7.92 32.85 -8.57
N ASN A 602 8.40 31.65 -8.31
CA ASN A 602 9.45 31.06 -9.15
C ASN A 602 8.95 30.68 -10.56
N HIS A 603 7.64 30.62 -10.80
CA HIS A 603 7.10 30.28 -12.10
C HIS A 603 7.56 31.26 -13.19
N ASP A 604 7.62 32.57 -12.93
CA ASP A 604 8.13 33.58 -13.87
C ASP A 604 9.55 33.22 -14.36
N ARG A 605 10.44 32.88 -13.42
CA ARG A 605 11.83 32.51 -13.72
C ARG A 605 11.88 31.21 -14.54
N ILE A 606 11.12 30.20 -14.14
CA ILE A 606 11.08 28.90 -14.83
C ILE A 606 10.52 29.07 -16.25
N GLY A 607 9.46 29.87 -16.41
CA GLY A 607 8.87 30.19 -17.70
C GLY A 607 9.88 30.88 -18.62
N MET A 608 10.60 31.88 -18.12
CA MET A 608 11.66 32.56 -18.87
C MET A 608 12.84 31.65 -19.23
N GLU A 609 13.23 30.73 -18.35
CA GLU A 609 14.26 29.72 -18.65
C GLU A 609 13.82 28.76 -19.77
N ILE A 610 12.57 28.27 -19.71
CA ILE A 610 11.99 27.42 -20.75
C ILE A 610 11.96 28.18 -22.07
N ILE A 611 11.47 29.42 -22.05
CA ILE A 611 11.34 30.25 -23.25
C ILE A 611 12.70 30.50 -23.91
N ARG A 612 13.69 30.98 -23.15
CA ARG A 612 15.03 31.29 -23.70
C ARG A 612 15.78 30.04 -24.16
N ALA A 613 15.55 28.90 -23.52
CA ALA A 613 16.17 27.64 -23.90
C ALA A 613 15.52 27.00 -25.14
N SER A 614 14.21 27.20 -25.31
CA SER A 614 13.42 26.53 -26.37
C SER A 614 13.26 27.40 -27.61
N PHE A 615 13.22 28.72 -27.46
CA PHE A 615 12.96 29.68 -28.52
C PHE A 615 14.11 30.68 -28.60
N GLN A 616 14.78 30.75 -29.75
CA GLN A 616 15.89 31.68 -29.99
C GLN A 616 15.40 33.10 -30.33
N SER A 617 14.24 33.52 -29.82
CA SER A 617 13.60 34.80 -30.16
C SER A 617 13.73 35.82 -29.02
N PRO A 618 14.58 36.86 -29.16
CA PRO A 618 14.71 37.93 -28.18
C PRO A 618 13.40 38.71 -28.00
N ALA A 619 12.66 38.97 -29.09
CA ALA A 619 11.41 39.72 -29.05
C ALA A 619 10.33 39.02 -28.22
N LEU A 620 10.19 37.69 -28.35
CA LEU A 620 9.26 36.92 -27.52
C LEU A 620 9.66 36.96 -26.05
N SER A 621 10.95 36.76 -25.77
CA SER A 621 11.49 36.80 -24.41
C SER A 621 11.26 38.17 -23.76
N GLU A 622 11.46 39.25 -24.51
CA GLU A 622 11.28 40.62 -24.04
C GLU A 622 9.81 40.92 -23.72
N ILE A 623 8.86 40.40 -24.51
CA ILE A 623 7.43 40.56 -24.22
C ILE A 623 7.05 39.86 -22.92
N VAL A 624 7.42 38.59 -22.76
CA VAL A 624 7.05 37.80 -21.57
C VAL A 624 7.79 38.29 -20.33
N GLU A 625 9.04 38.73 -20.42
CA GLU A 625 9.78 39.25 -19.26
C GLU A 625 9.17 40.57 -18.72
N ASN A 626 8.60 41.39 -19.60
CA ASN A 626 8.16 42.75 -19.26
C ASN A 626 6.65 42.92 -19.07
N HIS A 627 5.82 41.89 -19.31
CA HIS A 627 4.35 42.05 -19.24
C HIS A 627 3.80 42.34 -17.83
N HIS A 628 4.54 42.03 -16.76
CA HIS A 628 4.17 42.41 -15.39
C HIS A 628 4.58 43.84 -15.00
N HIS A 629 5.29 44.58 -15.86
CA HIS A 629 5.71 45.94 -15.55
C HIS A 629 4.55 46.93 -15.64
N HIS A 630 4.44 47.80 -14.64
CA HIS A 630 3.41 48.84 -14.60
C HIS A 630 3.79 50.03 -15.50
N PHE A 631 2.84 50.51 -16.29
CA PHE A 631 3.04 51.62 -17.23
C PHE A 631 3.58 52.91 -16.57
N GLY A 632 3.08 53.27 -15.39
CA GLY A 632 3.52 54.42 -14.59
C GLY A 632 4.85 54.20 -13.85
N GLY A 633 5.42 53.00 -13.92
CA GLY A 633 6.58 52.57 -13.14
C GLY A 633 6.22 52.15 -11.70
N SER A 634 7.23 51.74 -10.95
CA SER A 634 7.10 51.37 -9.54
C SER A 634 8.01 52.24 -8.68
N GLU A 635 7.48 52.79 -7.58
CA GLU A 635 8.24 53.61 -6.63
C GLU A 635 9.35 52.83 -5.90
N THR A 636 9.27 51.49 -5.89
CA THR A 636 10.17 50.62 -5.10
C THR A 636 11.32 49.99 -5.91
N LYS A 637 11.30 50.08 -7.25
CA LYS A 637 12.32 49.48 -8.13
C LYS A 637 12.69 50.43 -9.29
N PRO A 638 13.74 51.25 -9.16
CA PRO A 638 14.11 52.29 -10.14
C PRO A 638 14.57 51.78 -11.51
N ALA A 639 14.98 50.52 -11.62
CA ALA A 639 15.58 49.93 -12.82
C ALA A 639 14.56 49.27 -13.78
N VAL A 640 13.26 49.48 -13.58
CA VAL A 640 12.19 48.85 -14.36
C VAL A 640 11.76 49.78 -15.51
N LEU A 641 11.51 49.21 -16.70
CA LEU A 641 11.00 49.95 -17.86
C LEU A 641 9.66 50.64 -17.55
N LYS A 642 9.44 51.84 -18.07
CA LYS A 642 8.21 52.64 -17.83
C LYS A 642 7.68 53.31 -19.09
N GLY A 643 6.38 53.55 -19.12
CA GLY A 643 5.68 54.19 -20.23
C GLY A 643 5.88 53.44 -21.55
N LYS A 644 6.14 54.20 -22.61
CA LYS A 644 6.36 53.65 -23.96
C LYS A 644 7.69 52.90 -24.13
N ALA A 645 8.56 52.88 -23.10
CA ALA A 645 9.77 52.04 -23.11
C ALA A 645 9.47 50.56 -22.86
N ILE A 646 8.29 50.22 -22.34
CA ILE A 646 7.81 48.84 -22.26
C ILE A 646 7.40 48.40 -23.67
N PRO A 647 7.84 47.21 -24.15
CA PRO A 647 7.45 46.70 -25.46
C PRO A 647 5.93 46.77 -25.67
N VAL A 648 5.51 47.19 -26.85
CA VAL A 648 4.07 47.33 -27.15
C VAL A 648 3.33 46.01 -26.95
N GLY A 649 3.92 44.89 -27.32
CA GLY A 649 3.37 43.55 -27.09
C GLY A 649 3.17 43.24 -25.59
N ALA A 650 4.13 43.60 -24.73
CA ALA A 650 4.01 43.41 -23.28
C ALA A 650 2.88 44.25 -22.68
N ARG A 651 2.69 45.48 -23.18
CA ARG A 651 1.58 46.36 -22.74
C ARG A 651 0.21 45.81 -23.16
N ILE A 652 0.09 45.27 -24.37
CA ILE A 652 -1.16 44.62 -24.84
C ILE A 652 -1.44 43.37 -24.00
N LEU A 653 -0.43 42.52 -23.80
CA LEU A 653 -0.53 41.29 -23.03
C LEU A 653 -0.99 41.57 -21.59
N ALA A 654 -0.43 42.58 -20.92
CA ALA A 654 -0.82 42.97 -19.57
C ALA A 654 -2.31 43.34 -19.47
N ILE A 655 -2.84 44.05 -20.47
CA ILE A 655 -4.26 44.46 -20.51
C ILE A 655 -5.15 43.23 -20.77
N ALA A 656 -4.77 42.37 -21.71
CA ALA A 656 -5.52 41.17 -22.07
C ALA A 656 -5.59 40.15 -20.91
N ASP A 657 -4.46 39.92 -20.24
CA ASP A 657 -4.38 39.07 -19.05
C ASP A 657 -5.26 39.60 -17.91
N ALA A 658 -5.13 40.89 -17.59
CA ALA A 658 -5.96 41.52 -16.56
C ALA A 658 -7.47 41.45 -16.89
N TYR A 659 -7.84 41.66 -18.14
CA TYR A 659 -9.22 41.53 -18.58
C TYR A 659 -9.75 40.10 -18.37
N ASP A 660 -9.05 39.09 -18.90
CA ASP A 660 -9.46 37.69 -18.77
C ASP A 660 -9.55 37.26 -17.29
N ALA A 661 -8.60 37.72 -16.46
CA ALA A 661 -8.59 37.51 -15.03
C ALA A 661 -9.81 38.09 -14.30
N ILE A 662 -10.38 39.20 -14.79
CA ILE A 662 -11.54 39.86 -14.21
C ILE A 662 -12.84 39.13 -14.62
N VAL A 663 -12.98 38.81 -15.91
CA VAL A 663 -14.21 38.26 -16.50
C VAL A 663 -14.35 36.74 -16.38
N SER A 664 -13.25 36.02 -16.21
CA SER A 664 -13.27 34.56 -16.04
C SER A 664 -13.65 34.16 -14.61
N ASP A 665 -14.37 33.05 -14.49
CA ASP A 665 -14.57 32.36 -13.22
C ASP A 665 -13.24 31.84 -12.69
N ARG A 666 -13.02 31.96 -11.39
CA ARG A 666 -11.89 31.39 -10.65
C ARG A 666 -12.42 30.52 -9.51
N VAL A 667 -11.61 29.55 -9.07
CA VAL A 667 -11.94 28.61 -7.95
C VAL A 667 -12.56 29.31 -6.72
N TYR A 668 -12.17 30.56 -6.44
CA TYR A 668 -12.61 31.33 -5.27
C TYR A 668 -13.52 32.55 -5.60
N ARG A 669 -13.82 32.83 -6.88
CA ARG A 669 -14.60 34.02 -7.27
C ARG A 669 -15.25 33.85 -8.65
N LYS A 670 -16.53 34.19 -8.78
CA LYS A 670 -17.18 34.30 -10.10
C LYS A 670 -16.66 35.47 -10.92
N GLY A 671 -16.59 35.30 -12.23
CA GLY A 671 -16.25 36.32 -13.20
C GLY A 671 -17.14 37.55 -13.11
N ARG A 672 -16.58 38.73 -13.37
CA ARG A 672 -17.32 40.00 -13.44
C ARG A 672 -17.80 40.27 -14.86
N SER A 673 -18.76 41.19 -15.00
CA SER A 673 -19.23 41.60 -16.32
C SER A 673 -18.14 42.32 -17.12
N PRO A 674 -18.17 42.27 -18.47
CA PRO A 674 -17.26 43.04 -19.31
C PRO A 674 -17.25 44.53 -18.99
N GLN A 675 -18.41 45.11 -18.65
CA GLN A 675 -18.54 46.53 -18.29
C GLN A 675 -17.78 46.87 -16.99
N GLU A 676 -17.82 45.99 -16.00
CA GLU A 676 -17.04 46.15 -14.77
C GLU A 676 -15.54 46.02 -15.05
N ALA A 677 -15.14 45.11 -15.94
CA ALA A 677 -13.74 44.98 -16.37
C ALA A 677 -13.25 46.26 -17.08
N PHE A 678 -14.07 46.84 -17.96
CA PHE A 678 -13.73 48.11 -18.62
C PHE A 678 -13.57 49.27 -17.63
N HIS A 679 -14.40 49.31 -16.58
CA HIS A 679 -14.26 50.31 -15.52
C HIS A 679 -12.94 50.17 -14.76
N GLU A 680 -12.57 48.93 -14.39
CA GLU A 680 -11.30 48.63 -13.71
C GLU A 680 -10.09 48.99 -14.59
N LEU A 681 -10.11 48.59 -15.87
CA LEU A 681 -9.02 48.89 -16.82
C LEU A 681 -8.82 50.41 -16.99
N ARG A 682 -9.91 51.18 -17.08
CA ARG A 682 -9.85 52.66 -17.13
C ARG A 682 -9.36 53.27 -15.81
N ALA A 683 -9.74 52.70 -14.67
CA ALA A 683 -9.27 53.17 -13.36
C ALA A 683 -7.75 52.98 -13.20
N CYS A 684 -7.20 51.92 -13.80
CA CYS A 684 -5.77 51.60 -13.80
C CYS A 684 -5.00 52.15 -15.01
N ALA A 685 -5.63 52.95 -15.88
CA ALA A 685 -5.00 53.56 -17.05
C ALA A 685 -4.02 54.66 -16.62
N GLY A 686 -2.83 54.68 -17.22
CA GLY A 686 -1.75 55.61 -16.88
C GLY A 686 -0.91 55.22 -15.67
N THR A 687 -1.37 54.28 -14.84
CA THR A 687 -0.63 53.72 -13.70
C THR A 687 -0.16 52.30 -13.97
N GLN A 688 -1.06 51.35 -14.15
CA GLN A 688 -0.72 49.95 -14.47
C GLN A 688 -0.70 49.73 -15.98
N PHE A 689 -1.70 50.27 -16.69
CA PHE A 689 -1.90 50.04 -18.12
C PHE A 689 -1.64 51.27 -18.97
N ASP A 690 -1.33 51.07 -20.24
CA ASP A 690 -1.22 52.15 -21.21
C ASP A 690 -2.59 52.73 -21.55
N PRO A 691 -2.84 54.04 -21.32
CA PRO A 691 -4.15 54.64 -21.54
C PRO A 691 -4.61 54.62 -23.01
N GLU A 692 -3.69 54.70 -23.97
CA GLU A 692 -4.03 54.65 -25.41
C GLU A 692 -4.49 53.24 -25.79
N LEU A 693 -3.81 52.21 -25.27
CA LEU A 693 -4.12 50.81 -25.57
C LEU A 693 -5.37 50.32 -24.83
N VAL A 694 -5.67 50.83 -23.64
CA VAL A 694 -6.90 50.49 -22.90
C VAL A 694 -8.14 50.91 -23.71
N GLU A 695 -8.18 52.14 -24.24
CA GLU A 695 -9.34 52.57 -25.03
C GLU A 695 -9.47 51.80 -26.35
N ARG A 696 -8.34 51.49 -27.01
CA ARG A 696 -8.36 50.61 -28.19
C ARG A 696 -8.89 49.21 -27.84
N PHE A 697 -8.42 48.63 -26.73
CA PHE A 697 -8.86 47.32 -26.27
C PHE A 697 -10.37 47.30 -26.06
N ILE A 698 -10.90 48.26 -25.32
CA ILE A 698 -12.34 48.36 -25.05
C ILE A 698 -13.14 48.46 -26.36
N HIS A 699 -12.70 49.31 -27.30
CA HIS A 699 -13.37 49.47 -28.59
C HIS A 699 -13.41 48.18 -29.41
N VAL A 700 -12.29 47.42 -29.45
CA VAL A 700 -12.20 46.15 -30.18
C VAL A 700 -13.14 45.09 -29.57
N ILE A 701 -13.21 45.01 -28.24
CA ILE A 701 -14.08 44.04 -27.56
C ILE A 701 -15.56 44.40 -27.71
N GLU A 702 -15.92 45.68 -27.61
CA GLU A 702 -17.28 46.15 -27.86
C GLU A 702 -17.73 45.85 -29.30
N ALA A 703 -16.86 46.05 -30.30
CA ALA A 703 -17.14 45.70 -31.69
C ALA A 703 -17.34 44.19 -31.90
N ARG A 704 -16.57 43.35 -31.18
CA ARG A 704 -16.70 41.89 -31.24
C ARG A 704 -17.99 41.35 -30.60
N GLN A 705 -18.48 41.96 -29.51
CA GLN A 705 -19.73 41.54 -28.87
C GLN A 705 -20.97 41.72 -29.77
N GLY A 706 -20.87 42.50 -30.86
CA GLY A 706 -21.91 42.65 -31.88
C GLY A 706 -21.86 41.65 -33.04
N SER A 707 -20.90 40.72 -33.06
CA SER A 707 -20.68 39.77 -34.17
C SER A 707 -20.91 38.33 -33.69
N GLU A 708 -21.76 37.55 -34.36
CA GLU A 708 -21.97 36.13 -34.01
C GLU A 708 -20.67 35.31 -34.15
N PRO A 709 -20.39 34.37 -33.23
CA PRO A 709 -19.19 33.53 -33.29
C PRO A 709 -19.23 32.60 -34.50
N ARG A 710 -18.26 32.71 -35.42
CA ARG A 710 -18.09 31.78 -36.54
C ARG A 710 -17.74 30.39 -36.00
N GLN A 711 -18.64 29.43 -36.17
CA GLN A 711 -18.38 28.02 -35.88
C GLN A 711 -17.46 27.45 -36.95
N LEU A 712 -16.16 27.35 -36.66
CA LEU A 712 -15.26 26.50 -37.43
C LEU A 712 -15.55 25.03 -37.09
N GLY A 713 -15.74 24.21 -38.13
CA GLY A 713 -15.96 22.77 -37.99
C GLY A 713 -14.79 22.06 -37.28
N GLN A 714 -15.05 20.89 -36.69
CA GLN A 714 -14.02 20.07 -36.03
C GLN A 714 -12.97 19.62 -37.06
N ILE A 715 -11.79 20.22 -37.01
CA ILE A 715 -10.63 19.89 -37.84
C ILE A 715 -9.73 18.91 -37.08
N SER A 716 -9.10 17.96 -37.78
CA SER A 716 -8.27 16.91 -37.15
C SER A 716 -6.90 17.44 -36.66
N THR A 717 -6.33 16.76 -35.66
CA THR A 717 -5.02 17.05 -35.06
C THR A 717 -3.89 17.19 -36.09
N GLU A 718 -3.84 16.26 -37.04
CA GLU A 718 -2.82 16.23 -38.09
C GLU A 718 -2.95 17.42 -39.05
N ALA A 719 -4.19 17.88 -39.28
CA ALA A 719 -4.47 19.02 -40.13
C ALA A 719 -3.97 20.33 -39.52
N ALA A 720 -4.26 20.55 -38.23
CA ALA A 720 -3.85 21.76 -37.53
C ALA A 720 -2.32 21.87 -37.42
N LEU A 721 -1.64 20.75 -37.15
CA LEU A 721 -0.17 20.70 -37.13
C LEU A 721 0.44 20.97 -38.51
N SER A 722 -0.14 20.37 -39.55
CA SER A 722 0.33 20.54 -40.93
C SER A 722 0.05 21.94 -41.47
N ILE A 723 -1.08 22.56 -41.10
CA ILE A 723 -1.38 23.96 -41.42
C ILE A 723 -0.40 24.88 -40.69
N GLY A 724 0.00 24.54 -39.46
CA GLY A 724 0.88 25.39 -38.67
C GLY A 724 2.33 25.48 -39.13
N THR A 725 2.88 24.40 -39.65
CA THR A 725 4.21 24.46 -40.28
C THR A 725 4.20 25.31 -41.56
N GLN A 726 3.06 25.37 -42.26
CA GLN A 726 2.92 26.25 -43.44
C GLN A 726 2.65 27.71 -43.05
N LEU A 727 1.96 27.95 -41.92
CA LEU A 727 1.71 29.30 -41.41
C LEU A 727 3.01 30.05 -41.11
N GLU A 728 3.95 29.38 -40.43
CA GLU A 728 5.28 29.91 -40.10
C GLU A 728 5.97 30.48 -41.34
N ARG A 729 6.01 29.69 -42.42
CA ARG A 729 6.63 30.06 -43.67
C ARG A 729 5.83 31.09 -44.48
N LEU A 730 4.50 31.07 -44.36
CA LEU A 730 3.62 32.06 -45.00
C LEU A 730 3.82 33.46 -44.40
N VAL A 731 4.04 33.57 -43.09
CA VAL A 731 4.35 34.85 -42.42
C VAL A 731 5.66 35.45 -42.95
N GLU A 732 6.71 34.63 -43.09
CA GLU A 732 8.00 35.08 -43.63
C GLU A 732 7.89 35.58 -45.07
N VAL A 733 7.19 34.83 -45.91
CA VAL A 733 7.01 35.16 -47.33
C VAL A 733 6.15 36.41 -47.54
N LEU A 734 5.18 36.66 -46.66
CA LEU A 734 4.38 37.89 -46.67
C LEU A 734 5.19 39.14 -46.33
N GLU A 735 6.16 39.05 -45.43
CA GLU A 735 7.05 40.18 -45.13
C GLU A 735 8.02 40.47 -46.28
N CYS A 736 8.60 39.41 -46.87
CA CYS A 736 9.53 39.55 -47.98
C CYS A 736 8.85 39.90 -49.32
N GLN A 737 7.52 39.89 -49.37
CA GLN A 737 6.71 40.09 -50.58
C GLN A 737 7.16 39.19 -51.75
N ASP A 738 7.62 37.97 -51.44
CA ASP A 738 8.09 37.02 -52.46
C ASP A 738 6.88 36.33 -53.11
N MET A 739 6.44 36.89 -54.24
CA MET A 739 5.26 36.41 -54.96
C MET A 739 5.40 34.97 -55.48
N LYS A 740 6.62 34.52 -55.80
CA LYS A 740 6.85 33.14 -56.28
C LYS A 740 6.73 32.14 -55.15
N GLU A 741 7.38 32.42 -54.02
CA GLU A 741 7.30 31.54 -52.86
C GLU A 741 5.87 31.56 -52.27
N MET A 742 5.16 32.69 -52.35
CA MET A 742 3.75 32.81 -51.91
C MET A 742 2.83 31.92 -52.75
N GLN A 743 3.07 31.84 -54.06
CA GLN A 743 2.33 30.96 -54.94
C GLN A 743 2.56 29.48 -54.59
N ILE A 744 3.81 29.07 -54.39
CA ILE A 744 4.16 27.69 -54.01
C ILE A 744 3.54 27.30 -52.66
N LEU A 745 3.58 28.22 -51.68
CA LEU A 745 2.98 28.00 -50.36
C LEU A 745 1.45 27.93 -50.43
N SER A 746 0.80 28.81 -51.20
CA SER A 746 -0.65 28.79 -51.38
C SER A 746 -1.14 27.48 -51.99
N GLN A 747 -0.41 26.92 -52.98
CA GLN A 747 -0.69 25.60 -53.58
C GLN A 747 -0.57 24.47 -52.55
N ARG A 748 0.52 24.45 -51.78
CA ARG A 748 0.74 23.44 -50.74
C ARG A 748 -0.31 23.52 -49.64
N LEU A 749 -0.65 24.73 -49.21
CA LEU A 749 -1.64 24.98 -48.18
C LEU A 749 -3.04 24.59 -48.66
N SER A 750 -3.40 24.90 -49.92
CA SER A 750 -4.66 24.49 -50.53
C SER A 750 -4.80 22.96 -50.60
N ALA A 751 -3.75 22.26 -51.08
CA ALA A 751 -3.73 20.81 -51.14
C ALA A 751 -3.83 20.15 -49.75
N THR A 752 -3.11 20.70 -48.77
CA THR A 752 -3.12 20.23 -47.38
C THR A 752 -4.49 20.46 -46.73
N ALA A 753 -5.04 21.66 -46.84
CA ALA A 753 -6.34 22.02 -46.28
C ALA A 753 -7.48 21.20 -46.91
N SER A 754 -7.43 20.97 -48.23
CA SER A 754 -8.39 20.12 -48.94
C SER A 754 -8.34 18.66 -48.47
N LYS A 755 -7.12 18.12 -48.29
CA LYS A 755 -6.92 16.75 -47.80
C LYS A 755 -7.54 16.52 -46.42
N TYR A 756 -7.53 17.54 -45.56
CA TYR A 756 -8.01 17.43 -44.18
C TYR A 756 -9.38 18.07 -43.93
N GLY A 757 -10.11 18.47 -44.97
CA GLY A 757 -11.47 18.99 -44.85
C GLY A 757 -11.61 20.42 -44.35
N ALA A 758 -10.53 21.22 -44.34
CA ALA A 758 -10.56 22.65 -44.02
C ALA A 758 -10.93 23.47 -45.28
N THR A 759 -12.20 23.39 -45.69
CA THR A 759 -12.69 23.91 -46.99
C THR A 759 -12.53 25.43 -47.15
N GLU A 760 -12.69 26.21 -46.07
CA GLU A 760 -12.50 27.67 -46.12
C GLU A 760 -11.04 28.04 -46.41
N ILE A 761 -10.09 27.39 -45.74
CA ILE A 761 -8.64 27.61 -45.97
C ILE A 761 -8.28 27.18 -47.39
N ALA A 762 -8.77 26.02 -47.84
CA ALA A 762 -8.50 25.54 -49.19
C ALA A 762 -9.02 26.49 -50.27
N CYS A 763 -10.25 26.99 -50.11
CA CYS A 763 -10.86 27.94 -51.03
C CYS A 763 -10.06 29.26 -51.07
N LYS A 764 -9.68 29.77 -49.89
CA LYS A 764 -8.96 31.05 -49.78
C LYS A 764 -7.51 30.96 -50.27
N ALA A 765 -6.85 29.82 -50.05
CA ALA A 765 -5.52 29.55 -50.59
C ALA A 765 -5.54 29.43 -52.13
N THR A 766 -6.59 28.82 -52.69
CA THR A 766 -6.79 28.75 -54.15
C THR A 766 -7.13 30.13 -54.75
N GLU A 767 -7.87 30.97 -54.01
CA GLU A 767 -8.11 32.36 -54.41
C GLU A 767 -6.80 33.15 -54.51
N LEU A 768 -5.93 33.02 -53.51
CA LEU A 768 -4.61 33.66 -53.51
C LEU A 768 -3.73 33.17 -54.67
N GLU A 769 -3.72 31.86 -54.92
CA GLU A 769 -3.00 31.26 -56.06
C GLU A 769 -3.45 31.87 -57.40
N LEU A 770 -4.77 31.97 -57.62
CA LEU A 770 -5.33 32.51 -58.86
C LEU A 770 -5.03 34.00 -59.05
N GLN A 771 -5.01 34.78 -57.96
CA GLN A 771 -4.65 36.20 -57.98
C GLN A 771 -3.17 36.40 -58.33
N LEU A 772 -2.28 35.54 -57.79
CA LEU A 772 -0.85 35.53 -58.08
C LEU A 772 -0.56 35.15 -59.55
N GLU A 773 -1.28 34.16 -60.10
CA GLU A 773 -1.17 33.76 -61.52
C GLU A 773 -1.66 34.83 -62.50
N LYS A 774 -2.71 35.57 -62.12
CA LYS A 774 -3.29 36.63 -62.95
C LYS A 774 -2.58 37.99 -62.83
N HIS A 775 -1.53 38.08 -62.01
CA HIS A 775 -0.83 39.32 -61.70
C HIS A 775 -1.79 40.45 -61.27
N GLN A 776 -2.73 40.16 -60.36
CA GLN A 776 -3.62 41.17 -59.78
C GLN A 776 -2.85 42.19 -58.92
N ASP A 777 -3.54 43.28 -58.53
CA ASP A 777 -2.94 44.37 -57.74
C ASP A 777 -2.37 43.84 -56.41
N LEU A 778 -1.19 44.33 -56.03
CA LEU A 778 -0.46 43.94 -54.82
C LEU A 778 -1.31 44.12 -53.57
N PHE A 779 -2.15 45.16 -53.54
CA PHE A 779 -3.07 45.41 -52.42
C PHE A 779 -4.10 44.29 -52.24
N GLU A 780 -4.70 43.80 -53.33
CA GLU A 780 -5.67 42.70 -53.27
C GLU A 780 -4.99 41.38 -52.84
N ILE A 781 -3.79 41.11 -53.37
CA ILE A 781 -3.02 39.90 -53.01
C ILE A 781 -2.65 39.92 -51.53
N MET A 782 -2.20 41.06 -51.00
CA MET A 782 -1.87 41.19 -49.58
C MET A 782 -3.10 41.09 -48.68
N SER A 783 -4.25 41.63 -49.12
CA SER A 783 -5.51 41.49 -48.39
C SER A 783 -5.94 40.03 -48.30
N THR A 784 -5.97 39.31 -49.42
CA THR A 784 -6.34 37.88 -49.47
C THR A 784 -5.38 37.01 -48.66
N ALA A 785 -4.07 37.30 -48.73
CA ALA A 785 -3.07 36.57 -47.95
C ALA A 785 -3.20 36.83 -46.44
N THR A 786 -3.57 38.05 -46.03
CA THR A 786 -3.83 38.38 -44.62
C THR A 786 -5.09 37.69 -44.11
N GLU A 787 -6.15 37.62 -44.90
CA GLU A 787 -7.36 36.85 -44.57
C GLU A 787 -7.08 35.35 -44.44
N LEU A 788 -6.27 34.80 -45.35
CA LEU A 788 -5.84 33.39 -45.32
C LEU A 788 -5.04 33.08 -44.06
N LEU A 789 -4.10 33.94 -43.67
CA LEU A 789 -3.38 33.84 -42.40
C LEU A 789 -4.34 33.81 -41.20
N GLY A 790 -5.36 34.69 -41.20
CA GLY A 790 -6.38 34.74 -40.15
C GLY A 790 -7.16 33.42 -40.03
N LEU A 791 -7.56 32.81 -41.16
CA LEU A 791 -8.24 31.52 -41.18
C LEU A 791 -7.35 30.38 -40.66
N CYS A 792 -6.07 30.39 -41.03
CA CYS A 792 -5.09 29.42 -40.55
C CYS A 792 -4.86 29.53 -39.03
N ARG A 793 -4.73 30.75 -38.49
CA ARG A 793 -4.62 30.99 -37.04
C ARG A 793 -5.86 30.52 -36.28
N ALA A 794 -7.05 30.88 -36.75
CA ALA A 794 -8.31 30.44 -36.12
C ALA A 794 -8.44 28.91 -36.07
N THR A 795 -8.01 28.23 -37.13
CA THR A 795 -7.98 26.76 -37.20
C THR A 795 -6.98 26.16 -36.21
N GLN A 796 -5.81 26.75 -36.04
CA GLN A 796 -4.83 26.28 -35.05
C GLN A 796 -5.30 26.43 -33.61
N LEU A 797 -5.96 27.53 -33.27
CA LEU A 797 -6.48 27.77 -31.93
C LEU A 797 -7.58 26.76 -31.55
N SER A 798 -8.33 26.25 -32.54
CA SER A 798 -9.36 25.22 -32.35
C SER A 798 -8.82 23.82 -32.02
N PHE A 799 -7.52 23.57 -32.26
CA PHE A 799 -6.87 22.27 -32.05
C PHE A 799 -6.51 21.98 -30.58
N LEU A 800 -6.29 23.02 -29.77
CA LEU A 800 -5.95 22.84 -28.36
C LEU A 800 -7.23 22.48 -27.58
N PRO A 801 -7.22 21.41 -26.75
CA PRO A 801 -8.43 20.82 -26.19
C PRO A 801 -9.31 21.85 -25.49
N HIS A 802 -10.57 21.94 -25.92
CA HIS A 802 -11.58 22.78 -25.30
C HIS A 802 -11.92 22.23 -23.91
N PRO A 803 -12.13 23.08 -22.89
CA PRO A 803 -12.49 22.64 -21.53
C PRO A 803 -13.81 21.84 -21.43
N ASN A 804 -14.59 21.73 -22.51
CA ASN A 804 -15.86 21.01 -22.55
C ASN A 804 -15.80 19.63 -23.25
N THR A 805 -14.64 19.15 -23.70
CA THR A 805 -14.52 17.78 -24.21
C THR A 805 -14.15 16.82 -23.07
N HIS A 806 -15.17 16.28 -22.40
CA HIS A 806 -14.98 15.10 -21.55
C HIS A 806 -14.40 13.95 -22.39
N PRO A 807 -13.35 13.25 -21.94
CA PRO A 807 -12.96 11.99 -22.57
C PRO A 807 -14.14 11.02 -22.40
N SER A 808 -14.70 10.55 -23.52
CA SER A 808 -15.66 9.47 -23.48
C SER A 808 -15.01 8.26 -22.79
N PRO A 809 -15.71 7.57 -21.86
CA PRO A 809 -15.13 6.42 -21.19
C PRO A 809 -14.80 5.37 -22.25
N VAL A 810 -13.53 4.97 -22.30
CA VAL A 810 -13.07 3.84 -23.10
C VAL A 810 -13.84 2.62 -22.61
N THR A 811 -14.81 2.16 -23.41
CA THR A 811 -15.41 0.85 -23.24
C THR A 811 -14.33 -0.18 -23.53
N VAL A 812 -13.74 -0.72 -22.45
CA VAL A 812 -12.98 -1.96 -22.50
C VAL A 812 -13.98 -3.05 -22.83
N ASN A 813 -14.01 -3.49 -24.08
CA ASN A 813 -14.71 -4.72 -24.45
C ASN A 813 -13.97 -5.89 -23.81
N SER A 814 -14.75 -6.68 -23.06
CA SER A 814 -14.42 -7.96 -22.43
C SER A 814 -13.81 -8.98 -23.38
#